data_AF-A0A2Z4L694-F1
#
_entry.id   AF-A0A2Z4L694-F1
#
_cell.length_a   1.000
_cell.length_b   1.000
_cell.length_c   1.000
_cell.angle_alpha   90.00
_cell.angle_beta   90.00
_cell.angle_gamma   90.00
#
_symmetry.space_group_name_H-M   'P 1'
#
loop_
_entity.id
_entity.type
_entity.pdbx_description
1 polymer ?
#
loop_
_entity_poly.entity_id
_entity_poly.type
_entity_poly.pdbx_seq_one_letter_code
_entity_poly.pdbx_strand_id
1 'polypeptide(L)'
;MTENNLKIYVDTFFDGLKLSEDTEEQNYKGMLKANIDLFFDKESLYHAYNVYETFLSIYQITSESDSKNIQYMNDANIPFDCVKTMFKYESMSKERPYDSLIHSVNVFLLGLAIYAQNRNYREIFEENIKNSPYLGYYINNDEISSEEFLYRWGITSLFQNIAINIEVIGKSLQKLLNEELNTIINRKGDNILLDLLNFQKLDSSIQNKTFRNQYIKEYSDAKFLEFKYSDMLTHKLYLNFKLNKRQQNHLKNIIERLLIDCSCAKHNSTDYSVISAIIILNIYEYLIQKYDRNPDLFFYPILDSATAILLKNFYKDTLQEEPFELKQLNPNQNPLAFLLILSHKLMKPIKAVEVDKRQHKIEPALYISDDKLDLKYVVKKGTININSDDVKQELKNVLDLSNIFHEELTLETSMESEELSLRDKMKSELDLPNLPMNLVYNLAEGIHDQYVKVIEDAYNEAKEDEIDIQLQESYDNLCEFEELPLDLKITNLRLARLIPKELSLIGYELAYESDNRTSVNDFSEDEINDIAILKHEEWVEEKKGTGWTYDSVKSNKKRTNPYLVSWKELNEELQQNNIDTARSIPQLIDSIELKIVPTNKRELAQEIHNFYHDYDESYSFDKLSSDVKYYNFKHMGSSIKRLRRKGYKIVTKEDEGKAITSIEEEIIEYLSEKEHQEWMEDKRNNRWIYGKTRDETKRTNPYMVDWEKLDPKKQEENRITYRNYPLICDNVGLKIIKE
;
A
#
# COMPACT_ATOMS: atom_id res chain seq x y z
N MET A 1 0.54 -11.88 -22.85
CA MET A 1 0.71 -11.87 -21.38
C MET A 1 -0.62 -11.53 -20.74
N THR A 2 -1.20 -12.48 -20.00
CA THR A 2 -2.51 -12.35 -19.34
C THR A 2 -2.45 -12.54 -17.82
N GLU A 3 -1.31 -12.97 -17.27
CA GLU A 3 -1.14 -13.22 -15.82
C GLU A 3 0.00 -12.37 -15.25
N ASN A 4 -0.22 -11.76 -14.09
CA ASN A 4 0.78 -11.01 -13.35
C ASN A 4 1.68 -11.98 -12.56
N ASN A 5 2.91 -12.19 -13.04
CA ASN A 5 3.86 -13.10 -12.38
C ASN A 5 4.68 -12.44 -11.25
N LEU A 6 4.51 -11.15 -10.96
CA LEU A 6 5.35 -10.46 -9.97
C LEU A 6 5.34 -11.17 -8.61
N LYS A 7 4.15 -11.55 -8.12
CA LYS A 7 4.02 -12.28 -6.86
C LYS A 7 4.67 -13.67 -6.92
N ILE A 8 4.53 -14.40 -8.03
CA ILE A 8 5.18 -15.71 -8.25
C ILE A 8 6.71 -15.58 -8.21
N TYR A 9 7.24 -14.52 -8.81
CA TYR A 9 8.67 -14.26 -8.84
C TYR A 9 9.22 -13.86 -7.46
N VAL A 10 8.47 -13.05 -6.71
CA VAL A 10 8.80 -12.75 -5.32
C VAL A 10 8.69 -14.01 -4.45
N ASP A 11 7.67 -14.85 -4.65
CA ASP A 11 7.56 -16.15 -3.97
C ASP A 11 8.81 -16.99 -4.21
N THR A 12 9.27 -17.07 -5.47
CA THR A 12 10.49 -17.80 -5.84
C THR A 12 11.73 -17.27 -5.10
N PHE A 13 11.86 -15.95 -4.93
CA PHE A 13 12.94 -15.37 -4.12
C PHE A 13 12.90 -15.89 -2.69
N PHE A 14 11.73 -15.83 -2.05
CA PHE A 14 11.58 -16.26 -0.66
C PHE A 14 11.70 -17.77 -0.51
N ASP A 15 11.30 -18.59 -1.48
CA ASP A 15 11.48 -20.04 -1.42
C ASP A 15 12.98 -20.41 -1.32
N GLY A 16 13.85 -19.68 -2.01
CA GLY A 16 15.32 -19.84 -1.94
C GLY A 16 16.01 -19.09 -0.79
N LEU A 17 15.34 -18.14 -0.14
CA LEU A 17 15.92 -17.30 0.91
C LEU A 17 16.13 -18.08 2.21
N LYS A 18 17.30 -17.90 2.83
CA LYS A 18 17.59 -18.33 4.21
C LYS A 18 18.09 -17.10 4.97
N LEU A 19 17.48 -16.80 6.12
CA LEU A 19 17.94 -15.71 6.99
C LEU A 19 18.81 -16.27 8.11
N SER A 20 19.88 -15.55 8.47
CA SER A 20 20.77 -15.96 9.55
C SER A 20 20.14 -15.86 10.93
N GLU A 21 19.16 -14.97 11.09
CA GLU A 21 18.43 -14.72 12.35
C GLU A 21 17.19 -15.62 12.53
N ASP A 22 16.80 -16.39 11.50
CA ASP A 22 15.69 -17.35 11.66
C ASP A 22 16.12 -18.52 12.57
N THR A 23 15.29 -18.83 13.56
CA THR A 23 15.47 -19.97 14.48
C THR A 23 14.21 -20.85 14.49
N GLU A 24 14.20 -21.96 15.23
CA GLU A 24 12.98 -22.78 15.39
C GLU A 24 11.82 -21.98 16.03
N GLU A 25 12.13 -20.93 16.80
CA GLU A 25 11.14 -20.10 17.52
C GLU A 25 10.86 -18.75 16.83
N GLN A 26 11.72 -18.28 15.92
CA GLN A 26 11.61 -16.98 15.26
C GLN A 26 11.69 -17.13 13.73
N ASN A 27 10.60 -16.77 13.04
CA ASN A 27 10.47 -16.89 11.58
C ASN A 27 10.29 -15.51 10.94
N TYR A 28 11.36 -14.72 10.93
CA TYR A 28 11.39 -13.39 10.36
C TYR A 28 11.14 -13.40 8.84
N LYS A 29 11.66 -14.41 8.15
CA LYS A 29 11.39 -14.64 6.73
C LYS A 29 9.89 -14.75 6.47
N GLY A 30 9.19 -15.55 7.27
CA GLY A 30 7.75 -15.73 7.21
C GLY A 30 6.99 -14.43 7.48
N MET A 31 7.42 -13.65 8.48
CA MET A 31 6.82 -12.36 8.80
C MET A 31 6.94 -11.35 7.65
N LEU A 32 8.14 -11.19 7.07
CA LEU A 32 8.35 -10.28 5.96
C LEU A 32 7.53 -10.71 4.75
N LYS A 33 7.52 -12.01 4.45
CA LYS A 33 6.72 -12.58 3.37
C LYS A 33 5.22 -12.32 3.57
N ALA A 34 4.71 -12.54 4.78
CA ALA A 34 3.31 -12.31 5.10
C ALA A 34 2.88 -10.85 4.93
N ASN A 35 3.74 -9.89 5.32
CA ASN A 35 3.46 -8.46 5.13
C ASN A 35 3.55 -8.04 3.65
N ILE A 36 4.43 -8.66 2.87
CA ILE A 36 4.46 -8.49 1.41
C ILE A 36 3.20 -9.06 0.76
N ASP A 37 2.72 -10.23 1.19
CA ASP A 37 1.49 -10.82 0.68
C ASP A 37 0.28 -9.92 0.99
N LEU A 38 0.19 -9.36 2.22
CA LEU A 38 -0.83 -8.36 2.57
C LEU A 38 -0.78 -7.12 1.68
N PHE A 39 0.43 -6.69 1.31
CA PHE A 39 0.61 -5.56 0.41
C PHE A 39 0.17 -5.90 -1.03
N PHE A 40 0.42 -7.12 -1.51
CA PHE A 40 -0.10 -7.59 -2.80
C PHE A 40 -1.63 -7.70 -2.81
N ASP A 41 -2.24 -8.23 -1.73
CA ASP A 41 -3.69 -8.37 -1.60
C ASP A 41 -4.38 -7.01 -1.58
N LYS A 42 -3.81 -6.06 -0.84
CA LYS A 42 -4.30 -4.68 -0.78
C LYS A 42 -3.14 -3.70 -0.68
N GLU A 43 -2.82 -3.07 -1.80
CA GLU A 43 -1.87 -1.96 -1.80
C GLU A 43 -2.40 -0.81 -0.93
N SER A 44 -1.72 -0.52 0.17
CA SER A 44 -2.07 0.59 1.06
C SER A 44 -0.84 1.13 1.77
N LEU A 45 -0.95 2.38 2.24
CA LEU A 45 0.11 3.02 3.00
C LEU A 45 0.45 2.25 4.29
N TYR A 46 -0.55 1.64 4.93
CA TYR A 46 -0.37 0.83 6.13
C TYR A 46 0.37 -0.48 5.84
N HIS A 47 -0.02 -1.20 4.78
CA HIS A 47 0.68 -2.42 4.39
C HIS A 47 2.10 -2.13 3.92
N ALA A 48 2.32 -1.01 3.23
CA ALA A 48 3.67 -0.56 2.89
C ALA A 48 4.51 -0.32 4.16
N TYR A 49 3.96 0.40 5.14
CA TYR A 49 4.62 0.61 6.44
C TYR A 49 5.00 -0.70 7.12
N ASN A 50 4.15 -1.72 7.12
CA ASN A 50 4.45 -3.02 7.73
C ASN A 50 5.62 -3.75 7.04
N VAL A 51 5.78 -3.58 5.71
CA VAL A 51 6.94 -4.13 4.97
C VAL A 51 8.24 -3.45 5.44
N TYR A 52 8.24 -2.12 5.58
CA TYR A 52 9.38 -1.39 6.14
C TYR A 52 9.68 -1.79 7.57
N GLU A 53 8.64 -1.85 8.40
CA GLU A 53 8.73 -2.20 9.81
C GLU A 53 9.39 -3.56 9.98
N THR A 54 8.88 -4.56 9.26
CA THR A 54 9.43 -5.92 9.33
C THR A 54 10.85 -5.99 8.80
N PHE A 55 11.13 -5.36 7.65
CA PHE A 55 12.48 -5.30 7.11
C PHE A 55 13.48 -4.69 8.10
N LEU A 56 13.11 -3.60 8.76
CA LEU A 56 13.94 -2.94 9.77
C LEU A 56 14.09 -3.76 11.06
N SER A 57 13.07 -4.54 11.43
CA SER A 57 13.17 -5.47 12.55
C SER A 57 14.16 -6.60 12.29
N ILE A 58 14.23 -7.11 11.05
CA ILE A 58 15.19 -8.15 10.66
C ILE A 58 16.62 -7.63 10.75
N TYR A 59 16.86 -6.45 10.20
CA TYR A 59 18.21 -5.89 10.07
C TYR A 59 18.50 -4.80 11.09
N GLN A 60 17.90 -4.91 12.27
CA GLN A 60 18.10 -3.92 13.33
C GLN A 60 19.54 -3.97 13.86
N ILE A 61 20.20 -2.83 13.93
CA ILE A 61 21.53 -2.71 14.55
C ILE A 61 21.35 -2.34 16.01
N THR A 62 21.49 -3.34 16.89
CA THR A 62 21.39 -3.26 18.36
C THR A 62 22.63 -3.86 19.05
N SER A 63 22.68 -3.78 20.38
CA SER A 63 23.73 -4.41 21.19
C SER A 63 23.63 -5.95 21.13
N GLU A 64 24.77 -6.65 21.15
CA GLU A 64 24.80 -8.13 21.06
C GLU A 64 24.06 -8.81 22.24
N SER A 65 23.97 -8.16 23.41
CA SER A 65 23.26 -8.68 24.59
C SER A 65 21.73 -8.55 24.53
N ASP A 66 21.20 -7.69 23.64
CA ASP A 66 19.77 -7.36 23.57
C ASP A 66 19.00 -8.15 22.50
N SER A 67 19.68 -8.92 21.65
CA SER A 67 19.05 -9.80 20.63
C SER A 67 18.09 -10.85 21.22
N LYS A 68 18.12 -11.07 22.54
CA LYS A 68 17.33 -12.09 23.26
C LYS A 68 16.37 -11.55 24.32
N ASN A 69 16.28 -10.23 24.54
CA ASN A 69 15.44 -9.65 25.61
C ASN A 69 14.49 -8.57 25.06
N ILE A 70 13.19 -8.85 25.12
CA ILE A 70 12.08 -7.93 24.74
C ILE A 70 12.08 -6.62 25.58
N GLN A 71 12.86 -6.57 26.67
CA GLN A 71 12.82 -5.50 27.67
C GLN A 71 13.60 -4.21 27.34
N TYR A 72 14.28 -4.11 26.19
CA TYR A 72 15.08 -2.93 25.80
C TYR A 72 14.56 -2.14 24.59
N MET A 73 13.23 -2.04 24.43
CA MET A 73 12.58 -1.15 23.43
C MET A 73 12.68 0.37 23.74
N ASN A 74 13.55 0.80 24.65
CA ASN A 74 13.68 2.21 25.05
C ASN A 74 14.81 2.98 24.33
N ASP A 75 15.60 2.33 23.49
CA ASP A 75 16.59 2.99 22.63
C ASP A 75 15.92 3.43 21.31
N ALA A 76 16.12 4.68 20.90
CA ALA A 76 15.56 5.21 19.66
C ALA A 76 16.08 4.40 18.45
N ASN A 77 15.21 3.64 17.79
CA ASN A 77 15.50 2.97 16.53
C ASN A 77 15.32 4.00 15.41
N ILE A 78 16.39 4.76 15.13
CA ILE A 78 16.34 5.94 14.24
C ILE A 78 15.70 5.62 12.87
N PRO A 79 16.07 4.55 12.14
CA PRO A 79 15.38 4.16 10.90
C PRO A 79 13.88 3.93 11.10
N PHE A 80 13.50 3.23 12.17
CA PHE A 80 12.10 2.93 12.48
C PHE A 80 11.31 4.20 12.80
N ASP A 81 11.87 5.09 13.63
CA ASP A 81 11.26 6.37 13.98
C ASP A 81 11.11 7.28 12.75
N CYS A 82 12.09 7.25 11.83
CA CYS A 82 11.97 7.93 10.54
C CYS A 82 10.79 7.40 9.72
N VAL A 83 10.72 6.08 9.48
CA VAL A 83 9.63 5.46 8.69
C VAL A 83 8.27 5.69 9.36
N LYS A 84 8.18 5.54 10.69
CA LYS A 84 6.95 5.80 11.46
C LYS A 84 6.50 7.25 11.34
N THR A 85 7.43 8.19 11.36
CA THR A 85 7.13 9.62 11.15
C THR A 85 6.64 9.87 9.73
N MET A 86 7.31 9.27 8.73
CA MET A 86 6.90 9.34 7.32
C MET A 86 5.48 8.78 7.12
N PHE A 87 5.19 7.62 7.70
CA PHE A 87 3.87 6.99 7.66
C PHE A 87 2.78 7.87 8.30
N LYS A 88 3.02 8.39 9.51
CA LYS A 88 2.10 9.32 10.19
C LYS A 88 1.84 10.58 9.35
N TYR A 89 2.87 11.12 8.73
CA TYR A 89 2.72 12.31 7.91
C TYR A 89 1.95 12.02 6.61
N GLU A 90 2.31 10.98 5.86
CA GLU A 90 1.63 10.59 4.62
C GLU A 90 0.16 10.22 4.86
N SER A 91 -0.18 9.64 6.02
CA SER A 91 -1.56 9.32 6.39
C SER A 91 -2.41 10.54 6.76
N MET A 92 -1.80 11.63 7.24
CA MET A 92 -2.51 12.85 7.66
C MET A 92 -2.58 13.95 6.59
N SER A 93 -1.65 13.95 5.61
CA SER A 93 -1.54 15.05 4.64
C SER A 93 -2.61 15.02 3.54
N LYS A 94 -3.34 16.13 3.38
CA LYS A 94 -4.33 16.34 2.29
C LYS A 94 -3.67 16.68 0.95
N GLU A 95 -2.49 17.30 0.99
CA GLU A 95 -1.68 17.65 -0.18
C GLU A 95 -0.72 16.49 -0.47
N ARG A 96 -1.23 15.33 -0.91
CA ARG A 96 -0.37 14.15 -1.20
C ARG A 96 0.58 14.42 -2.37
N PRO A 97 1.89 14.62 -2.15
CA PRO A 97 2.85 14.64 -3.22
C PRO A 97 3.47 13.24 -3.21
N TYR A 98 2.87 12.29 -3.95
CA TYR A 98 3.44 10.95 -4.20
C TYR A 98 3.24 9.93 -3.06
N ASP A 99 2.66 8.76 -3.34
CA ASP A 99 2.60 7.63 -2.41
C ASP A 99 4.01 7.00 -2.27
N SER A 100 4.90 7.67 -1.54
CA SER A 100 6.34 7.42 -1.60
C SER A 100 6.74 6.08 -0.99
N LEU A 101 6.07 5.69 0.11
CA LEU A 101 6.27 4.40 0.78
C LEU A 101 5.78 3.26 -0.11
N ILE A 102 4.56 3.40 -0.67
CA ILE A 102 3.98 2.43 -1.61
C ILE A 102 4.88 2.26 -2.83
N HIS A 103 5.29 3.36 -3.47
CA HIS A 103 6.20 3.35 -4.62
C HIS A 103 7.51 2.62 -4.30
N SER A 104 8.11 2.88 -3.15
CA SER A 104 9.37 2.26 -2.76
C SER A 104 9.23 0.76 -2.46
N VAL A 105 8.09 0.31 -1.92
CA VAL A 105 7.76 -1.11 -1.79
C VAL A 105 7.59 -1.74 -3.17
N ASN A 106 6.90 -1.10 -4.11
CA ASN A 106 6.78 -1.63 -5.49
C ASN A 106 8.15 -1.76 -6.18
N VAL A 107 9.04 -0.78 -6.03
CA VAL A 107 10.42 -0.87 -6.52
C VAL A 107 11.15 -2.04 -5.86
N PHE A 108 11.03 -2.19 -4.54
CA PHE A 108 11.60 -3.30 -3.78
C PHE A 108 11.16 -4.66 -4.34
N LEU A 109 9.85 -4.86 -4.53
CA LEU A 109 9.27 -6.11 -5.03
C LEU A 109 9.73 -6.44 -6.46
N LEU A 110 9.78 -5.46 -7.36
CA LEU A 110 10.29 -5.69 -8.72
C LEU A 110 11.76 -6.12 -8.72
N GLY A 111 12.59 -5.54 -7.84
CA GLY A 111 13.98 -5.95 -7.74
C GLY A 111 14.17 -7.37 -7.20
N LEU A 112 13.35 -7.79 -6.23
CA LEU A 112 13.32 -9.19 -5.77
C LEU A 112 12.94 -10.14 -6.91
N ALA A 113 11.95 -9.75 -7.72
CA ALA A 113 11.52 -10.55 -8.87
C ALA A 113 12.61 -10.67 -9.95
N ILE A 114 13.28 -9.57 -10.31
CA ILE A 114 14.40 -9.61 -11.28
C ILE A 114 15.54 -10.48 -10.76
N TYR A 115 15.92 -10.34 -9.50
CA TYR A 115 16.94 -11.20 -8.90
C TYR A 115 16.50 -12.67 -8.91
N ALA A 116 15.26 -12.99 -8.56
CA ALA A 116 14.80 -14.38 -8.56
C ALA A 116 14.77 -15.03 -9.95
N GLN A 117 14.42 -14.27 -10.99
CA GLN A 117 14.16 -14.84 -12.32
C GLN A 117 15.32 -14.72 -13.29
N ASN A 118 16.12 -13.66 -13.22
CA ASN A 118 17.18 -13.42 -14.19
C ASN A 118 18.55 -13.83 -13.63
N ARG A 119 19.07 -14.94 -14.15
CA ARG A 119 20.37 -15.51 -13.77
C ARG A 119 21.53 -14.59 -14.14
N ASN A 120 21.48 -13.93 -15.29
CA ASN A 120 22.55 -13.01 -15.72
C ASN A 120 22.77 -11.90 -14.68
N TYR A 121 21.70 -11.28 -14.19
CA TYR A 121 21.77 -10.27 -13.14
C TYR A 121 22.28 -10.85 -11.81
N ARG A 122 21.80 -12.03 -11.40
CA ARG A 122 22.31 -12.68 -10.18
C ARG A 122 23.80 -12.95 -10.26
N GLU A 123 24.29 -13.50 -11.37
CA GLU A 123 25.71 -13.81 -11.56
C GLU A 123 26.56 -12.54 -11.54
N ILE A 124 26.10 -11.45 -12.14
CA ILE A 124 26.77 -10.14 -12.08
C ILE A 124 26.81 -9.60 -10.63
N PHE A 125 25.69 -9.69 -9.91
CA PHE A 125 25.64 -9.29 -8.51
C PHE A 125 26.60 -10.13 -7.67
N GLU A 126 26.55 -11.45 -7.81
CA GLU A 126 27.44 -12.39 -7.12
C GLU A 126 28.92 -12.15 -7.44
N GLU A 127 29.27 -11.90 -8.71
CA GLU A 127 30.65 -11.61 -9.11
C GLU A 127 31.13 -10.28 -8.51
N ASN A 128 30.28 -9.26 -8.46
CA ASN A 128 30.58 -8.00 -7.77
C ASN A 128 30.90 -8.23 -6.29
N ILE A 129 30.14 -9.12 -5.64
CA ILE A 129 30.34 -9.51 -4.25
C ILE A 129 31.61 -10.37 -4.07
N LYS A 130 31.91 -11.31 -4.97
CA LYS A 130 33.14 -12.14 -4.95
C LYS A 130 34.40 -11.30 -5.05
N ASN A 131 34.34 -10.22 -5.82
CA ASN A 131 35.43 -9.26 -5.97
C ASN A 131 35.51 -8.24 -4.81
N SER A 132 34.58 -8.30 -3.85
CA SER A 132 34.58 -7.44 -2.67
C SER A 132 35.50 -7.99 -1.57
N PRO A 133 36.27 -7.11 -0.89
CA PRO A 133 37.06 -7.49 0.29
C PRO A 133 36.24 -8.04 1.48
N TYR A 134 34.91 -7.97 1.40
CA TYR A 134 33.98 -8.42 2.43
C TYR A 134 33.34 -9.79 2.14
N LEU A 135 33.88 -10.56 1.19
CA LEU A 135 33.37 -11.87 0.77
C LEU A 135 33.06 -12.85 1.93
N GLY A 136 33.87 -12.84 2.99
CA GLY A 136 33.75 -13.78 4.12
C GLY A 136 32.43 -13.69 4.89
N TYR A 137 31.68 -12.60 4.77
CA TYR A 137 30.37 -12.41 5.41
C TYR A 137 29.21 -12.79 4.48
N TYR A 138 29.49 -13.15 3.23
CA TYR A 138 28.49 -13.39 2.18
C TYR A 138 28.32 -14.84 1.81
N ILE A 139 29.18 -15.72 2.31
CA ILE A 139 29.19 -17.13 1.94
C ILE A 139 28.50 -17.95 3.02
N ASN A 140 27.50 -18.72 2.63
CA ASN A 140 26.90 -19.79 3.43
C ASN A 140 26.95 -21.09 2.63
N ASN A 141 27.62 -22.12 3.16
CA ASN A 141 27.83 -23.41 2.46
C ASN A 141 28.37 -23.26 1.04
N ASP A 142 29.44 -22.46 0.85
CA ASP A 142 30.12 -22.22 -0.42
C ASP A 142 29.32 -21.44 -1.50
N GLU A 143 28.10 -20.97 -1.19
CA GLU A 143 27.28 -20.13 -2.06
C GLU A 143 27.04 -18.73 -1.46
N ILE A 144 26.82 -17.72 -2.30
CA ILE A 144 26.48 -16.38 -1.82
C ILE A 144 25.04 -16.37 -1.31
N SER A 145 24.84 -15.92 -0.07
CA SER A 145 23.52 -15.86 0.54
C SER A 145 22.62 -14.84 -0.17
N SER A 146 21.40 -15.26 -0.52
CA SER A 146 20.36 -14.35 -1.04
C SER A 146 19.91 -13.32 0.02
N GLU A 147 20.20 -13.57 1.30
CA GLU A 147 20.02 -12.59 2.38
C GLU A 147 20.85 -11.32 2.15
N GLU A 148 22.05 -11.46 1.58
CA GLU A 148 22.88 -10.28 1.31
C GLU A 148 22.26 -9.38 0.25
N PHE A 149 21.71 -9.99 -0.79
CA PHE A 149 20.93 -9.25 -1.77
C PHE A 149 19.72 -8.59 -1.10
N LEU A 150 18.95 -9.33 -0.29
CA LEU A 150 17.79 -8.78 0.42
C LEU A 150 18.15 -7.56 1.28
N TYR A 151 19.24 -7.65 2.05
CA TYR A 151 19.70 -6.58 2.92
C TYR A 151 20.10 -5.33 2.12
N ARG A 152 21.04 -5.46 1.19
CA ARG A 152 21.51 -4.32 0.36
C ARG A 152 20.40 -3.74 -0.49
N TRP A 153 19.60 -4.60 -1.12
CA TRP A 153 18.50 -4.17 -1.98
C TRP A 153 17.42 -3.48 -1.16
N GLY A 154 17.02 -4.03 -0.01
CA GLY A 154 16.03 -3.41 0.85
C GLY A 154 16.45 -2.03 1.34
N ILE A 155 17.72 -1.85 1.78
CA ILE A 155 18.24 -0.51 2.10
C ILE A 155 18.18 0.42 0.89
N THR A 156 18.61 -0.08 -0.28
CA THR A 156 18.66 0.70 -1.52
C THR A 156 17.27 1.14 -1.99
N SER A 157 16.32 0.22 -2.10
CA SER A 157 15.01 0.46 -2.72
C SER A 157 14.00 1.12 -1.78
N LEU A 158 14.00 0.75 -0.50
CA LEU A 158 13.06 1.29 0.49
C LEU A 158 13.45 2.71 0.91
N PHE A 159 14.74 3.05 0.95
CA PHE A 159 15.19 4.36 1.43
C PHE A 159 15.61 5.35 0.32
N GLN A 160 15.48 4.98 -0.95
CA GLN A 160 15.89 5.84 -2.09
C GLN A 160 15.25 7.24 -2.12
N ASN A 161 14.13 7.46 -1.42
CA ASN A 161 13.37 8.71 -1.41
C ASN A 161 13.29 9.35 0.00
N ILE A 162 14.11 8.91 0.96
CA ILE A 162 14.05 9.39 2.35
C ILE A 162 14.19 10.92 2.46
N ALA A 163 15.05 11.54 1.64
CA ALA A 163 15.24 13.00 1.66
C ALA A 163 14.00 13.78 1.24
N ILE A 164 13.24 13.29 0.25
CA ILE A 164 11.99 13.92 -0.20
C ILE A 164 10.99 13.94 0.95
N ASN A 165 10.86 12.82 1.65
CA ASN A 165 9.90 12.68 2.74
C ASN A 165 10.23 13.60 3.91
N ILE A 166 11.50 13.68 4.30
CA ILE A 166 11.97 14.58 5.35
C ILE A 166 11.71 16.04 4.98
N GLU A 167 11.96 16.44 3.74
CA GLU A 167 11.74 17.81 3.29
C GLU A 167 10.24 18.18 3.29
N VAL A 168 9.37 17.28 2.82
CA VAL A 168 7.91 17.49 2.83
C VAL A 168 7.37 17.64 4.26
N ILE A 169 7.86 16.81 5.19
CA ILE A 169 7.55 16.93 6.63
C ILE A 169 7.99 18.31 7.14
N GLY A 170 9.24 18.70 6.85
CA GLY A 170 9.80 19.99 7.25
C GLY A 170 8.96 21.17 6.76
N LYS A 171 8.64 21.21 5.45
CA LYS A 171 7.83 22.29 4.85
C LYS A 171 6.45 22.41 5.49
N SER A 172 5.85 21.28 5.86
CA SER A 172 4.53 21.26 6.48
C SER A 172 4.56 21.74 7.93
N LEU A 173 5.58 21.36 8.69
CA LEU A 173 5.83 21.92 10.02
C LEU A 173 6.04 23.43 9.93
N GLN A 174 6.80 23.92 8.95
CA GLN A 174 6.97 25.35 8.74
C GLN A 174 5.65 26.06 8.40
N LYS A 175 4.79 25.46 7.56
CA LYS A 175 3.46 26.01 7.25
C LYS A 175 2.60 26.14 8.52
N LEU A 176 2.53 25.10 9.34
CA LEU A 176 1.82 25.11 10.63
C LEU A 176 2.37 26.19 11.57
N LEU A 177 3.71 26.24 11.74
CA LEU A 177 4.37 27.26 12.55
C LEU A 177 4.07 28.67 12.03
N ASN A 178 4.08 28.88 10.71
CA ASN A 178 3.80 30.18 10.10
C ASN A 178 2.32 30.58 10.19
N GLU A 179 1.36 29.64 10.15
CA GLU A 179 -0.07 29.93 10.23
C GLU A 179 -0.51 30.19 11.70
N GLU A 180 0.02 29.43 12.66
CA GLU A 180 -0.36 29.51 14.08
C GLU A 180 0.48 30.50 14.91
N LEU A 181 1.78 30.71 14.62
CA LEU A 181 2.62 31.63 15.42
C LEU A 181 2.61 33.06 14.90
N ASN A 182 2.42 33.30 13.59
CA ASN A 182 2.33 34.67 13.07
C ASN A 182 1.07 35.40 13.56
N THR A 183 0.01 34.66 13.87
CA THR A 183 -1.21 35.19 14.52
C THR A 183 -0.99 35.55 15.99
N ILE A 184 0.00 34.94 16.67
CA ILE A 184 0.25 35.12 18.11
C ILE A 184 1.38 36.13 18.40
N ILE A 185 2.46 36.15 17.61
CA ILE A 185 3.74 36.79 18.05
C ILE A 185 4.09 38.09 17.31
N ASN A 186 3.44 38.43 16.19
CA ASN A 186 3.73 39.67 15.44
C ASN A 186 5.25 39.86 15.11
N ARG A 187 6.00 38.75 15.00
CA ARG A 187 7.40 38.73 14.52
C ARG A 187 7.40 38.27 13.08
N LYS A 188 8.08 39.02 12.20
CA LYS A 188 8.45 38.50 10.88
C LYS A 188 9.37 37.31 11.10
N GLY A 189 8.88 36.13 10.71
CA GLY A 189 9.51 34.84 10.98
C GLY A 189 10.95 34.75 10.45
N ASP A 190 11.87 34.44 11.35
CA ASP A 190 13.14 33.83 10.96
C ASP A 190 12.83 32.46 10.32
N ASN A 191 13.54 32.12 9.24
CA ASN A 191 13.30 30.92 8.43
C ASN A 191 13.80 29.67 9.18
N ILE A 192 13.07 29.19 10.19
CA ILE A 192 13.39 28.00 11.00
C ILE A 192 13.67 26.76 10.12
N LEU A 193 13.07 26.69 8.93
CA LEU A 193 13.28 25.62 7.94
C LEU A 193 14.70 25.61 7.32
N LEU A 194 15.32 26.79 7.10
CA LEU A 194 16.68 26.86 6.54
C LEU A 194 17.73 26.30 7.50
N ASP A 195 17.50 26.39 8.81
CA ASP A 195 18.39 25.81 9.81
C ASP A 195 18.17 24.29 10.03
N LEU A 196 16.91 23.84 9.95
CA LEU A 196 16.52 22.42 10.09
C LEU A 196 16.90 21.57 8.87
N LEU A 197 16.87 22.13 7.66
CA LEU A 197 17.20 21.45 6.40
C LEU A 197 18.60 21.83 5.87
N ASN A 198 19.50 22.30 6.73
CA ASN A 198 20.89 22.51 6.35
C ASN A 198 21.62 21.16 6.22
N PHE A 199 21.33 20.45 5.13
CA PHE A 199 21.85 19.11 4.83
C PHE A 199 23.38 19.07 4.71
N GLN A 200 24.05 20.20 4.48
CA GLN A 200 25.51 20.28 4.52
C GLN A 200 26.06 19.83 5.88
N LYS A 201 25.35 20.13 6.99
CA LYS A 201 25.78 19.71 8.33
C LYS A 201 25.73 18.18 8.52
N LEU A 202 25.00 17.46 7.66
CA LEU A 202 24.95 16.00 7.71
C LEU A 202 26.20 15.34 7.12
N ASP A 203 26.95 16.03 6.25
CA ASP A 203 28.20 15.54 5.67
C ASP A 203 29.36 15.67 6.67
N SER A 204 29.27 14.90 7.75
CA SER A 204 30.27 14.87 8.82
C SER A 204 31.39 13.88 8.52
N SER A 205 32.58 14.20 9.01
CA SER A 205 33.71 13.25 9.00
C SER A 205 33.50 12.18 10.07
N ILE A 206 33.64 10.90 9.69
CA ILE A 206 33.59 9.74 10.60
C ILE A 206 34.70 9.86 11.63
N GLN A 207 34.50 10.21 12.90
CA GLN A 207 35.63 10.62 13.77
C GLN A 207 36.54 9.48 14.26
N ASN A 208 36.02 8.25 14.36
CA ASN A 208 36.73 7.12 14.96
C ASN A 208 37.90 6.63 14.08
N LYS A 209 39.12 6.71 14.61
CA LYS A 209 40.35 6.32 13.89
C LYS A 209 40.43 4.82 13.60
N THR A 210 40.00 3.98 14.55
CA THR A 210 40.00 2.51 14.37
C THR A 210 39.04 2.13 13.25
N PHE A 211 37.87 2.77 13.22
CA PHE A 211 36.88 2.62 12.16
C PHE A 211 37.45 2.97 10.78
N ARG A 212 38.11 4.15 10.65
CA ARG A 212 38.77 4.56 9.40
C ARG A 212 39.88 3.60 8.96
N ASN A 213 40.70 3.13 9.91
CA ASN A 213 41.86 2.29 9.61
C ASN A 213 41.47 0.97 8.93
N GLN A 214 40.27 0.45 9.22
CA GLN A 214 39.74 -0.75 8.58
C GLN A 214 39.63 -0.56 7.06
N TYR A 215 39.07 0.56 6.62
CA TYR A 215 38.95 0.88 5.19
C TYR A 215 40.31 1.21 4.54
N ILE A 216 41.20 1.91 5.27
CA ILE A 216 42.55 2.26 4.78
C ILE A 216 43.42 1.02 4.54
N LYS A 217 43.22 -0.03 5.36
CA LYS A 217 43.96 -1.29 5.23
C LYS A 217 43.76 -1.92 3.86
N GLU A 218 42.54 -1.84 3.35
CA GLU A 218 42.17 -2.36 2.04
C GLU A 218 42.49 -1.35 0.92
N TYR A 219 42.17 -0.07 1.15
CA TYR A 219 42.40 1.01 0.19
C TYR A 219 43.44 2.00 0.73
N SER A 220 44.72 1.71 0.48
CA SER A 220 45.83 2.47 1.07
C SER A 220 45.89 3.96 0.66
N ASP A 221 45.27 4.33 -0.46
CA ASP A 221 45.12 5.70 -0.94
C ASP A 221 43.99 6.46 -0.23
N ALA A 222 43.04 5.77 0.41
CA ALA A 222 42.01 6.37 1.24
C ALA A 222 42.56 7.11 2.48
N LYS A 223 43.83 6.89 2.86
CA LYS A 223 44.50 7.60 3.98
C LYS A 223 44.54 9.13 3.82
N PHE A 224 44.36 9.63 2.59
CA PHE A 224 44.36 11.05 2.29
C PHE A 224 42.95 11.68 2.34
N LEU A 225 41.90 10.88 2.58
CA LEU A 225 40.53 11.35 2.68
C LEU A 225 40.27 11.97 4.06
N GLU A 226 39.34 12.92 4.12
CA GLU A 226 38.86 13.48 5.39
C GLU A 226 37.78 12.59 6.02
N PHE A 227 37.42 11.49 5.34
CA PHE A 227 36.38 10.54 5.74
C PHE A 227 35.02 11.22 5.95
N LYS A 228 34.73 12.26 5.17
CA LYS A 228 33.35 12.74 4.99
C LYS A 228 32.54 11.71 4.21
N TYR A 229 31.23 11.71 4.35
CA TYR A 229 30.37 10.81 3.57
C TYR A 229 30.47 11.11 2.07
N SER A 230 30.62 12.38 1.70
CA SER A 230 30.94 12.81 0.33
C SER A 230 32.27 12.24 -0.17
N ASP A 231 33.31 12.18 0.67
CA ASP A 231 34.59 11.55 0.32
C ASP A 231 34.41 10.04 0.07
N MET A 232 33.63 9.34 0.90
CA MET A 232 33.39 7.90 0.76
C MET A 232 32.65 7.58 -0.53
N LEU A 233 31.57 8.33 -0.83
CA LEU A 233 30.83 8.21 -2.09
C LEU A 233 31.72 8.51 -3.29
N THR A 234 32.50 9.60 -3.24
CA THR A 234 33.45 9.97 -4.30
C THR A 234 34.48 8.87 -4.52
N HIS A 235 35.05 8.33 -3.45
CA HIS A 235 36.05 7.26 -3.53
C HIS A 235 35.46 5.98 -4.12
N LYS A 236 34.27 5.58 -3.70
CA LYS A 236 33.57 4.41 -4.25
C LYS A 236 33.28 4.58 -5.74
N LEU A 237 32.79 5.75 -6.16
CA LEU A 237 32.55 6.05 -7.59
C LEU A 237 33.86 6.07 -8.40
N TYR A 238 34.94 6.63 -7.84
CA TYR A 238 36.28 6.59 -8.45
C TYR A 238 36.72 5.15 -8.74
N LEU A 239 36.52 4.24 -7.79
CA LEU A 239 36.85 2.82 -7.95
C LEU A 239 35.94 2.13 -8.97
N ASN A 240 34.61 2.24 -8.82
CA ASN A 240 33.63 1.56 -9.66
C ASN A 240 33.74 1.96 -11.14
N PHE A 241 34.00 3.24 -11.41
CA PHE A 241 34.05 3.78 -12.77
C PHE A 241 35.48 3.97 -13.30
N LYS A 242 36.51 3.57 -12.53
CA LYS A 242 37.92 3.67 -12.90
C LYS A 242 38.31 5.09 -13.36
N LEU A 243 37.83 6.09 -12.63
CA LEU A 243 38.04 7.50 -12.98
C LEU A 243 39.51 7.89 -12.77
N ASN A 244 40.00 8.92 -13.45
CA ASN A 244 41.32 9.46 -13.16
C ASN A 244 41.27 10.48 -11.99
N LYS A 245 42.44 10.83 -11.42
CA LYS A 245 42.51 11.77 -10.27
C LYS A 245 41.89 13.14 -10.53
N ARG A 246 41.94 13.64 -11.77
CA ARG A 246 41.31 14.92 -12.13
C ARG A 246 39.79 14.81 -12.08
N GLN A 247 39.24 13.73 -12.63
CA GLN A 247 37.81 13.41 -12.58
C GLN A 247 37.35 13.17 -11.14
N GLN A 248 38.13 12.47 -10.31
CA GLN A 248 37.86 12.28 -8.89
C GLN A 248 37.73 13.63 -8.15
N ASN A 249 38.65 14.57 -8.38
CA ASN A 249 38.57 15.90 -7.79
C ASN A 249 37.36 16.69 -8.29
N HIS A 250 36.99 16.56 -9.57
CA HIS A 250 35.77 17.20 -10.09
C HIS A 250 34.53 16.60 -9.46
N LEU A 251 34.49 15.27 -9.30
CA LEU A 251 33.38 14.55 -8.68
C LEU A 251 33.17 14.98 -7.23
N LYS A 252 34.25 15.07 -6.45
CA LYS A 252 34.20 15.59 -5.08
C LYS A 252 33.55 16.97 -5.03
N ASN A 253 34.06 17.90 -5.85
CA ASN A 253 33.55 19.27 -5.90
C ASN A 253 32.07 19.33 -6.30
N ILE A 254 31.61 18.46 -7.21
CA ILE A 254 30.21 18.41 -7.62
C ILE A 254 29.33 17.92 -6.47
N ILE A 255 29.70 16.82 -5.80
CA ILE A 255 28.93 16.28 -4.66
C ILE A 255 28.86 17.30 -3.53
N GLU A 256 29.98 17.92 -3.16
CA GLU A 256 30.02 18.98 -2.14
C GLU A 256 29.18 20.19 -2.55
N ARG A 257 29.21 20.60 -3.82
CA ARG A 257 28.39 21.70 -4.33
C ARG A 257 26.90 21.38 -4.27
N LEU A 258 26.49 20.18 -4.69
CA LEU A 258 25.07 19.78 -4.64
C LEU A 258 24.55 19.83 -3.20
N LEU A 259 25.36 19.40 -2.21
CA LEU A 259 25.01 19.54 -0.79
C LEU A 259 24.84 20.99 -0.34
N ILE A 260 25.62 21.93 -0.89
CA ILE A 260 25.50 23.37 -0.62
C ILE A 260 24.26 23.94 -1.32
N ASP A 261 24.06 23.68 -2.61
CA ASP A 261 22.96 24.23 -3.42
C ASP A 261 21.59 23.77 -2.87
N CYS A 262 21.53 22.58 -2.27
CA CYS A 262 20.37 22.09 -1.52
C CYS A 262 19.95 23.01 -0.36
N SER A 263 20.87 23.70 0.31
CA SER A 263 20.50 24.62 1.39
C SER A 263 19.76 25.89 0.91
N CYS A 264 19.63 26.10 -0.42
CA CYS A 264 19.16 27.35 -1.02
C CYS A 264 17.75 27.29 -1.67
N ALA A 265 16.92 26.30 -1.31
CA ALA A 265 15.49 26.19 -1.66
C ALA A 265 15.15 26.05 -3.18
N LYS A 266 16.12 25.71 -4.04
CA LYS A 266 15.90 25.32 -5.44
C LYS A 266 16.39 23.90 -5.64
N HIS A 267 15.50 22.91 -5.47
CA HIS A 267 15.87 21.50 -5.55
C HIS A 267 15.48 20.87 -6.89
N ASN A 268 16.42 20.15 -7.50
CA ASN A 268 16.18 19.21 -8.59
C ASN A 268 16.17 17.76 -8.09
N SER A 269 15.79 16.79 -8.92
CA SER A 269 15.74 15.36 -8.54
C SER A 269 17.10 14.76 -8.17
N THR A 270 18.19 15.30 -8.72
CA THR A 270 19.57 14.89 -8.45
C THR A 270 19.97 15.19 -6.99
N ASP A 271 19.53 16.35 -6.48
CA ASP A 271 19.80 16.86 -5.14
C ASP A 271 19.30 15.90 -4.04
N TYR A 272 18.07 15.39 -4.19
CA TYR A 272 17.51 14.45 -3.23
C TYR A 272 18.20 13.09 -3.19
N SER A 273 18.83 12.67 -4.29
CA SER A 273 19.53 11.38 -4.35
C SER A 273 20.83 11.45 -3.56
N VAL A 274 21.55 12.57 -3.68
CA VAL A 274 22.74 12.86 -2.86
C VAL A 274 22.37 12.91 -1.38
N ILE A 275 21.35 13.70 -1.01
CA ILE A 275 20.94 13.83 0.39
C ILE A 275 20.48 12.48 0.97
N SER A 276 19.71 11.69 0.22
CA SER A 276 19.24 10.38 0.69
C SER A 276 20.41 9.44 0.99
N ALA A 277 21.44 9.43 0.14
CA ALA A 277 22.65 8.66 0.36
C ALA A 277 23.39 9.10 1.63
N ILE A 278 23.55 10.41 1.85
CA ILE A 278 24.22 10.97 3.05
C ILE A 278 23.43 10.65 4.32
N ILE A 279 22.11 10.74 4.31
CA ILE A 279 21.25 10.41 5.46
C ILE A 279 21.44 8.94 5.86
N ILE A 280 21.43 8.03 4.89
CA ILE A 280 21.63 6.60 5.16
C ILE A 280 23.03 6.34 5.72
N LEU A 281 24.08 6.94 5.14
CA LEU A 281 25.43 6.83 5.69
C LEU A 281 25.49 7.35 7.13
N ASN A 282 24.90 8.50 7.41
CA ASN A 282 24.90 9.11 8.74
C ASN A 282 24.21 8.22 9.79
N ILE A 283 23.00 7.72 9.50
CA ILE A 283 22.23 6.88 10.43
C ILE A 283 22.99 5.59 10.75
N TYR A 284 23.50 4.89 9.72
CA TYR A 284 24.15 3.60 9.92
C TYR A 284 25.56 3.73 10.51
N GLU A 285 26.31 4.80 10.21
CA GLU A 285 27.59 5.10 10.87
C GLU A 285 27.42 5.28 12.37
N TYR A 286 26.38 6.02 12.79
CA TYR A 286 26.04 6.21 14.19
C TYR A 286 25.67 4.90 14.87
N LEU A 287 24.76 4.11 14.27
CA LEU A 287 24.30 2.85 14.87
C LEU A 287 25.42 1.82 15.02
N ILE A 288 26.24 1.64 13.98
CA ILE A 288 27.34 0.67 13.99
C ILE A 288 28.37 1.04 15.07
N GLN A 289 28.70 2.33 15.23
CA GLN A 289 29.61 2.77 16.30
C GLN A 289 28.98 2.75 17.69
N LYS A 290 27.70 3.12 17.83
CA LYS A 290 26.99 3.10 19.12
C LYS A 290 27.00 1.70 19.73
N TYR A 291 26.79 0.68 18.90
CA TYR A 291 26.67 -0.71 19.33
C TYR A 291 27.94 -1.55 19.06
N ASP A 292 29.07 -0.90 18.79
CA ASP A 292 30.40 -1.53 18.57
C ASP A 292 30.37 -2.69 17.54
N ARG A 293 29.58 -2.53 16.49
CA ARG A 293 29.45 -3.53 15.42
C ARG A 293 30.60 -3.42 14.42
N ASN A 294 30.82 -4.49 13.64
CA ASN A 294 31.91 -4.53 12.67
C ASN A 294 31.83 -3.34 11.69
N PRO A 295 32.87 -2.47 11.62
CA PRO A 295 32.94 -1.33 10.68
C PRO A 295 32.75 -1.70 9.21
N ASP A 296 33.10 -2.93 8.82
CA ASP A 296 32.96 -3.38 7.45
C ASP A 296 31.48 -3.38 7.00
N LEU A 297 30.51 -3.57 7.90
CA LEU A 297 29.07 -3.40 7.59
C LEU A 297 28.78 -2.02 7.01
N PHE A 298 29.48 -0.98 7.47
CA PHE A 298 29.34 0.36 6.93
C PHE A 298 29.99 0.48 5.54
N PHE A 299 31.24 0.02 5.40
CA PHE A 299 32.05 0.27 4.21
C PHE A 299 31.67 -0.57 2.98
N TYR A 300 30.92 -1.66 3.16
CA TYR A 300 30.49 -2.52 2.06
C TYR A 300 28.98 -2.45 1.83
N PRO A 301 28.09 -3.12 2.59
CA PRO A 301 26.67 -3.13 2.24
C PRO A 301 26.00 -1.75 2.33
N ILE A 302 26.28 -0.96 3.37
CA ILE A 302 25.68 0.37 3.52
C ILE A 302 26.24 1.36 2.49
N LEU A 303 27.57 1.42 2.30
CA LEU A 303 28.18 2.31 1.31
C LEU A 303 27.78 1.94 -0.12
N ASP A 304 27.68 0.66 -0.46
CA ASP A 304 27.22 0.20 -1.77
C ASP A 304 25.75 0.58 -2.02
N SER A 305 24.90 0.43 -1.00
CA SER A 305 23.49 0.84 -1.05
C SER A 305 23.33 2.36 -1.20
N ALA A 306 24.07 3.13 -0.41
CA ALA A 306 24.08 4.60 -0.51
C ALA A 306 24.61 5.08 -1.87
N THR A 307 25.63 4.41 -2.41
CA THR A 307 26.16 4.70 -3.76
C THR A 307 25.11 4.41 -4.83
N ALA A 308 24.33 3.34 -4.69
CA ALA A 308 23.22 3.04 -5.60
C ALA A 308 22.10 4.09 -5.52
N ILE A 309 21.72 4.51 -4.31
CA ILE A 309 20.75 5.59 -4.08
C ILE A 309 21.19 6.89 -4.75
N LEU A 310 22.47 7.26 -4.59
CA LEU A 310 23.06 8.44 -5.24
C LEU A 310 22.93 8.35 -6.76
N LEU A 311 23.36 7.23 -7.35
CA LEU A 311 23.43 7.03 -8.80
C LEU A 311 22.06 7.08 -9.50
N LYS A 312 20.96 6.83 -8.78
CA LYS A 312 19.57 6.81 -9.31
C LYS A 312 19.28 7.96 -10.28
N ASN A 313 19.62 9.19 -9.91
CA ASN A 313 19.50 10.38 -10.76
C ASN A 313 20.87 10.93 -11.17
N PHE A 314 21.87 10.78 -10.30
CA PHE A 314 23.22 11.34 -10.51
C PHE A 314 23.95 10.74 -11.72
N TYR A 315 23.68 9.48 -12.09
CA TYR A 315 24.37 8.86 -13.21
C TYR A 315 24.11 9.61 -14.52
N LYS A 316 22.83 9.76 -14.88
CA LYS A 316 22.41 10.47 -16.09
C LYS A 316 22.79 11.96 -16.01
N ASP A 317 22.45 12.60 -14.91
CA ASP A 317 22.53 14.07 -14.80
C ASP A 317 23.97 14.59 -14.59
N THR A 318 24.94 13.71 -14.30
CA THR A 318 26.31 14.13 -13.99
C THR A 318 27.37 13.25 -14.62
N LEU A 319 27.27 11.92 -14.50
CA LEU A 319 28.34 11.03 -14.98
C LEU A 319 28.30 10.80 -16.50
N GLN A 320 27.17 10.98 -17.16
CA GLN A 320 27.08 10.94 -18.63
C GLN A 320 27.44 12.30 -19.28
N GLU A 321 27.59 13.35 -18.48
CA GLU A 321 27.92 14.70 -18.93
C GLU A 321 29.44 14.97 -18.84
N GLU A 322 29.91 16.06 -19.47
CA GLU A 322 31.29 16.52 -19.28
C GLU A 322 31.56 16.83 -17.78
N PRO A 323 32.72 16.43 -17.23
CA PRO A 323 33.94 15.89 -17.88
C PRO A 323 34.08 14.36 -17.80
N PHE A 324 33.01 13.64 -17.48
CA PHE A 324 33.07 12.19 -17.28
C PHE A 324 32.71 11.42 -18.55
N GLU A 325 31.68 11.89 -19.27
CA GLU A 325 31.21 11.34 -20.55
C GLU A 325 31.07 9.81 -20.53
N LEU A 326 30.61 9.27 -19.40
CA LEU A 326 30.39 7.83 -19.28
C LEU A 326 29.26 7.41 -20.23
N LYS A 327 29.38 6.19 -20.75
CA LYS A 327 28.34 5.56 -21.58
C LYS A 327 27.16 5.13 -20.73
N GLN A 328 26.33 4.20 -21.23
CA GLN A 328 25.33 3.56 -20.40
C GLN A 328 25.96 2.85 -19.19
N LEU A 329 25.25 2.84 -18.06
CA LEU A 329 25.66 2.14 -16.85
C LEU A 329 25.69 0.64 -17.13
N ASN A 330 26.89 0.06 -17.07
CA ASN A 330 27.05 -1.38 -17.13
C ASN A 330 26.75 -1.97 -15.74
N PRO A 331 25.93 -3.04 -15.63
CA PRO A 331 25.57 -3.63 -14.35
C PRO A 331 26.77 -4.13 -13.53
N ASN A 332 27.89 -4.48 -14.16
CA ASN A 332 29.12 -4.87 -13.46
C ASN A 332 29.76 -3.71 -12.67
N GLN A 333 29.49 -2.46 -13.05
CA GLN A 333 30.05 -1.29 -12.37
C GLN A 333 29.32 -0.98 -11.06
N ASN A 334 27.99 -1.17 -11.05
CA ASN A 334 27.18 -1.09 -9.84
C ASN A 334 25.82 -1.79 -10.07
N PRO A 335 25.68 -3.06 -9.66
CA PRO A 335 24.47 -3.84 -9.96
C PRO A 335 23.23 -3.29 -9.24
N LEU A 336 23.39 -2.82 -7.99
CA LEU A 336 22.30 -2.22 -7.21
C LEU A 336 21.78 -0.93 -7.86
N ALA A 337 22.68 -0.06 -8.34
CA ALA A 337 22.29 1.19 -9.01
C ALA A 337 21.58 0.89 -10.33
N PHE A 338 22.09 -0.07 -11.10
CA PHE A 338 21.46 -0.52 -12.34
C PHE A 338 20.02 -0.99 -12.07
N LEU A 339 19.84 -1.88 -11.10
CA LEU A 339 18.53 -2.41 -10.74
C LEU A 339 17.62 -1.32 -10.17
N LEU A 340 18.15 -0.39 -9.37
CA LEU A 340 17.38 0.73 -8.81
C LEU A 340 16.85 1.65 -9.92
N ILE A 341 17.69 2.04 -10.88
CA ILE A 341 17.27 2.91 -11.99
C ILE A 341 16.22 2.19 -12.84
N LEU A 342 16.43 0.91 -13.16
CA LEU A 342 15.49 0.10 -13.93
C LEU A 342 14.14 0.01 -13.21
N SER A 343 14.14 -0.49 -11.97
CA SER A 343 12.92 -0.72 -11.20
C SER A 343 12.20 0.58 -10.85
N HIS A 344 12.93 1.65 -10.50
CA HIS A 344 12.35 2.96 -10.21
C HIS A 344 11.63 3.53 -11.42
N LYS A 345 12.22 3.46 -12.61
CA LYS A 345 11.60 3.98 -13.84
C LYS A 345 10.40 3.16 -14.28
N LEU A 346 10.47 1.84 -14.17
CA LEU A 346 9.37 0.95 -14.52
C LEU A 346 8.18 1.07 -13.56
N MET A 347 8.43 1.28 -12.26
CA MET A 347 7.38 1.38 -11.23
C MET A 347 6.91 2.82 -10.97
N LYS A 348 7.50 3.84 -11.61
CA LYS A 348 7.09 5.23 -11.42
C LYS A 348 5.62 5.39 -11.80
N PRO A 349 4.74 5.90 -10.92
CA PRO A 349 3.34 6.08 -11.23
C PRO A 349 3.24 7.02 -12.43
N ILE A 350 2.48 6.60 -13.43
CA ILE A 350 2.24 7.42 -14.60
C ILE A 350 1.54 8.69 -14.13
N LYS A 351 2.04 9.85 -14.57
CA LYS A 351 1.33 11.11 -14.36
C LYS A 351 -0.01 11.03 -15.08
N ALA A 352 -1.05 10.57 -14.39
CA ALA A 352 -2.43 10.79 -14.81
C ALA A 352 -2.60 12.31 -14.91
N VAL A 353 -2.89 12.78 -16.12
CA VAL A 353 -3.26 14.18 -16.37
C VAL A 353 -4.53 14.45 -15.55
N GLU A 354 -4.40 15.21 -14.47
CA GLU A 354 -5.44 16.01 -13.78
C GLU A 354 -6.86 15.43 -13.56
N VAL A 355 -7.07 14.11 -13.57
CA VAL A 355 -8.37 13.51 -13.23
C VAL A 355 -8.19 12.52 -12.08
N ASP A 356 -8.77 12.90 -10.93
CA ASP A 356 -8.88 12.21 -9.64
C ASP A 356 -7.87 11.07 -9.36
N LYS A 357 -6.83 11.39 -8.57
CA LYS A 357 -5.74 10.47 -8.15
C LYS A 357 -6.21 9.23 -7.35
N ARG A 358 -7.52 9.08 -7.09
CA ARG A 358 -8.06 8.10 -6.14
C ARG A 358 -8.54 6.78 -6.75
N GLN A 359 -8.46 6.61 -8.06
CA GLN A 359 -9.22 5.53 -8.73
C GLN A 359 -8.44 4.69 -9.75
N HIS A 360 -7.13 4.83 -9.89
CA HIS A 360 -6.38 4.08 -10.89
C HIS A 360 -5.63 2.91 -10.25
N LYS A 361 -6.17 1.69 -10.34
CA LYS A 361 -5.40 0.46 -10.06
C LYS A 361 -4.67 0.07 -11.34
N ILE A 362 -3.34 0.17 -11.33
CA ILE A 362 -2.49 -0.32 -12.42
C ILE A 362 -1.87 -1.62 -11.92
N GLU A 363 -2.22 -2.73 -12.56
CA GLU A 363 -1.57 -4.00 -12.26
C GLU A 363 -0.51 -4.27 -13.34
N PRO A 364 0.78 -4.34 -12.97
CA PRO A 364 1.82 -4.70 -13.93
C PRO A 364 1.75 -6.20 -14.22
N ALA A 365 1.33 -6.58 -15.42
CA ALA A 365 1.53 -7.94 -15.92
C ALA A 365 2.99 -8.07 -16.37
N LEU A 366 3.78 -8.76 -15.54
CA LEU A 366 5.22 -8.86 -15.68
C LEU A 366 5.64 -10.25 -16.18
N TYR A 367 6.59 -10.28 -17.10
CA TYR A 367 7.30 -11.50 -17.50
C TYR A 367 8.81 -11.24 -17.46
N ILE A 368 9.54 -12.08 -16.74
CA ILE A 368 10.99 -12.03 -16.62
C ILE A 368 11.56 -13.39 -16.98
N SER A 369 12.60 -13.37 -17.79
CA SER A 369 13.46 -14.50 -18.09
C SER A 369 14.93 -14.05 -18.11
N ASP A 370 15.84 -14.98 -18.39
CA ASP A 370 17.25 -14.66 -18.59
C ASP A 370 17.46 -13.74 -19.80
N ASP A 371 16.65 -13.87 -20.84
CA ASP A 371 16.82 -13.10 -22.08
C ASP A 371 15.93 -11.85 -22.15
N LYS A 372 14.81 -11.82 -21.43
CA LYS A 372 13.73 -10.86 -21.68
C LYS A 372 13.06 -10.33 -20.42
N LEU A 373 12.73 -9.05 -20.46
CA LEU A 373 11.86 -8.35 -19.50
C LEU A 373 10.70 -7.73 -20.26
N ASP A 374 9.49 -8.19 -19.99
CA ASP A 374 8.27 -7.61 -20.53
C ASP A 374 7.37 -7.11 -19.42
N LEU A 375 6.84 -5.91 -19.58
CA LEU A 375 5.96 -5.26 -18.63
C LEU A 375 4.74 -4.72 -19.36
N LYS A 376 3.57 -5.20 -18.98
CA LYS A 376 2.29 -4.74 -19.49
C LYS A 376 1.54 -4.01 -18.37
N TYR A 377 1.37 -2.70 -18.51
CA TYR A 377 0.56 -1.90 -17.60
C TYR A 377 -0.92 -2.15 -17.90
N VAL A 378 -1.61 -2.84 -16.98
CA VAL A 378 -3.04 -3.08 -17.07
C VAL A 378 -3.77 -1.97 -16.31
N VAL A 379 -4.46 -1.10 -17.04
CA VAL A 379 -5.24 0.01 -16.46
C VAL A 379 -6.67 -0.47 -16.25
N LYS A 380 -7.06 -0.71 -14.98
CA LYS A 380 -8.41 -1.19 -14.63
C LYS A 380 -9.48 -0.08 -14.60
N LYS A 381 -9.07 1.18 -14.46
CA LYS A 381 -9.98 2.34 -14.39
C LYS A 381 -9.26 3.61 -14.86
N GLY A 382 -9.93 4.43 -15.67
CA GLY A 382 -9.43 5.70 -16.21
C GLY A 382 -8.64 5.59 -17.52
N THR A 383 -8.29 6.75 -18.09
CA THR A 383 -7.40 6.86 -19.26
C THR A 383 -6.02 7.28 -18.80
N ILE A 384 -5.03 6.40 -18.99
CA ILE A 384 -3.64 6.72 -18.74
C ILE A 384 -2.92 6.84 -20.07
N ASN A 385 -2.24 7.96 -20.30
CA ASN A 385 -1.32 8.12 -21.42
C ASN A 385 0.08 7.72 -20.93
N ILE A 386 0.43 6.43 -21.08
CA ILE A 386 1.81 5.98 -20.90
C ILE A 386 2.51 6.18 -22.23
N ASN A 387 3.46 7.13 -22.30
CA ASN A 387 4.42 7.12 -23.39
C ASN A 387 5.47 6.05 -23.10
N SER A 388 5.13 4.80 -23.35
CA SER A 388 6.00 3.63 -23.14
C SER A 388 7.31 3.76 -23.89
N ASP A 389 7.30 4.44 -25.05
CA ASP A 389 8.49 4.68 -25.85
C ASP A 389 9.47 5.66 -25.18
N ASP A 390 8.98 6.70 -24.48
CA ASP A 390 9.84 7.61 -23.72
C ASP A 390 10.57 6.87 -22.59
N VAL A 391 9.87 5.99 -21.86
CA VAL A 391 10.46 5.21 -20.76
C VAL A 391 11.51 4.23 -21.31
N LYS A 392 11.21 3.52 -22.40
CA LYS A 392 12.18 2.64 -23.07
C LYS A 392 13.41 3.41 -23.54
N GLN A 393 13.21 4.55 -24.21
CA GLN A 393 14.31 5.35 -24.74
C GLN A 393 15.17 5.91 -23.62
N GLU A 394 14.55 6.37 -22.53
CA GLU A 394 15.29 6.86 -21.38
C GLU A 394 16.11 5.74 -20.70
N LEU A 395 15.55 4.55 -20.55
CA LEU A 395 16.27 3.38 -20.04
C LEU A 395 17.43 2.99 -20.96
N LYS A 396 17.23 2.94 -22.28
CA LYS A 396 18.30 2.64 -23.27
C LYS A 396 19.42 3.68 -23.28
N ASN A 397 19.12 4.93 -22.95
CA ASN A 397 20.11 5.99 -22.86
C ASN A 397 20.96 5.90 -21.57
N VAL A 398 20.40 5.37 -20.49
CA VAL A 398 21.05 5.36 -19.16
C VAL A 398 21.64 4.00 -18.81
N LEU A 399 21.01 2.89 -19.21
CA LEU A 399 21.37 1.53 -18.80
C LEU A 399 21.81 0.65 -19.96
N ASP A 400 22.86 -0.13 -19.75
CA ASP A 400 23.31 -1.16 -20.69
C ASP A 400 22.51 -2.45 -20.46
N LEU A 401 21.23 -2.42 -20.90
CA LEU A 401 20.29 -3.53 -20.73
C LEU A 401 20.79 -4.83 -21.39
N SER A 402 21.62 -4.72 -22.43
CA SER A 402 22.10 -5.86 -23.23
C SER A 402 22.96 -6.87 -22.48
N ASN A 403 23.53 -6.47 -21.33
CA ASN A 403 24.31 -7.35 -20.46
C ASN A 403 23.43 -8.25 -19.58
N ILE A 404 22.13 -7.96 -19.47
CA ILE A 404 21.19 -8.72 -18.64
C ILE A 404 20.12 -9.35 -19.50
N PHE A 405 19.54 -8.58 -20.43
CA PHE A 405 18.48 -9.00 -21.33
C PHE A 405 18.98 -8.92 -22.78
N HIS A 406 18.98 -10.06 -23.47
CA HIS A 406 19.39 -10.16 -24.86
C HIS A 406 18.28 -9.79 -25.85
N GLU A 407 17.03 -9.80 -25.40
CA GLU A 407 15.87 -9.31 -26.14
C GLU A 407 15.49 -7.87 -25.73
N GLU A 408 14.76 -7.16 -26.60
CA GLU A 408 14.31 -5.81 -26.29
C GLU A 408 13.23 -5.79 -25.21
N LEU A 409 13.33 -4.82 -24.29
CA LEU A 409 12.29 -4.51 -23.29
C LEU A 409 10.96 -4.19 -23.97
N THR A 410 9.94 -5.01 -23.72
CA THR A 410 8.57 -4.73 -24.17
C THR A 410 7.82 -4.01 -23.06
N LEU A 411 7.32 -2.81 -23.35
CA LEU A 411 6.36 -2.10 -22.50
C LEU A 411 5.05 -2.00 -23.28
N GLU A 412 4.02 -2.65 -22.75
CA GLU A 412 2.67 -2.61 -23.30
C GLU A 412 1.74 -1.89 -22.34
N THR A 413 0.72 -1.26 -22.91
CA THR A 413 -0.41 -0.73 -22.16
C THR A 413 -1.66 -1.41 -22.67
N SER A 414 -2.40 -2.04 -21.78
CA SER A 414 -3.75 -2.49 -22.10
C SER A 414 -4.74 -1.83 -21.16
N MET A 415 -5.82 -1.36 -21.76
CA MET A 415 -7.04 -1.12 -21.01
C MET A 415 -7.78 -2.44 -20.95
N GLU A 416 -7.81 -3.04 -19.77
CA GLU A 416 -8.82 -4.05 -19.51
C GLU A 416 -10.10 -3.31 -19.15
N SER A 417 -10.97 -3.14 -20.14
CA SER A 417 -12.38 -2.97 -19.86
C SER A 417 -12.92 -4.34 -19.43
N GLU A 418 -12.50 -4.83 -18.28
CA GLU A 418 -13.33 -5.83 -17.61
C GLU A 418 -14.69 -5.16 -17.42
N GLU A 419 -15.76 -5.83 -17.88
CA GLU A 419 -17.07 -5.60 -17.28
C GLU A 419 -16.89 -6.04 -15.83
N LEU A 420 -16.38 -5.11 -15.00
CA LEU A 420 -16.45 -5.23 -13.55
C LEU A 420 -17.89 -5.64 -13.29
N SER A 421 -18.05 -6.80 -12.65
CA SER A 421 -19.34 -7.12 -12.10
C SER A 421 -19.73 -5.95 -11.19
N LEU A 422 -21.03 -5.74 -11.02
CA LEU A 422 -21.52 -4.72 -10.08
C LEU A 422 -20.84 -4.86 -8.71
N ARG A 423 -20.49 -6.09 -8.32
CA ARG A 423 -19.78 -6.46 -7.08
C ARG A 423 -18.32 -6.02 -7.03
N ASP A 424 -17.59 -6.06 -8.13
CA ASP A 424 -16.20 -5.59 -8.16
C ASP A 424 -16.11 -4.06 -8.01
N LYS A 425 -17.14 -3.34 -8.50
CA LYS A 425 -17.29 -1.89 -8.27
C LYS A 425 -17.59 -1.62 -6.78
N MET A 426 -18.39 -2.47 -6.13
CA MET A 426 -18.73 -2.37 -4.70
C MET A 426 -17.50 -2.48 -3.80
N LYS A 427 -16.59 -3.42 -4.10
CA LYS A 427 -15.35 -3.69 -3.33
C LYS A 427 -14.33 -2.55 -3.37
N SER A 428 -14.21 -1.84 -4.51
CA SER A 428 -13.15 -0.84 -4.73
C SER A 428 -13.40 0.52 -4.07
N GLU A 429 -14.64 0.82 -3.67
CA GLU A 429 -15.06 2.13 -3.13
C GLU A 429 -15.41 2.11 -1.63
N LEU A 430 -15.32 0.95 -0.97
CA LEU A 430 -15.48 0.82 0.48
C LEU A 430 -14.23 1.35 1.20
N ASP A 431 -14.33 2.56 1.78
CA ASP A 431 -13.36 3.05 2.76
C ASP A 431 -13.32 2.06 3.94
N LEU A 432 -12.19 1.37 4.15
CA LEU A 432 -12.01 0.54 5.35
C LEU A 432 -12.09 1.46 6.57
N PRO A 433 -12.99 1.21 7.54
CA PRO A 433 -12.96 1.95 8.79
C PRO A 433 -11.65 1.62 9.53
N ASN A 434 -10.94 2.66 9.99
CA ASN A 434 -9.79 2.50 10.89
C ASN A 434 -10.31 2.02 12.24
N LEU A 435 -10.28 0.72 12.50
CA LEU A 435 -10.60 0.20 13.82
C LEU A 435 -9.41 0.35 14.76
N PRO A 436 -9.65 0.77 16.02
CA PRO A 436 -8.66 0.65 17.07
C PRO A 436 -8.12 -0.79 17.16
N MET A 437 -6.79 -0.94 17.31
CA MET A 437 -6.15 -2.27 17.30
C MET A 437 -6.65 -3.21 18.39
N ASN A 438 -7.05 -2.68 19.55
CA ASN A 438 -7.68 -3.48 20.61
C ASN A 438 -9.02 -4.07 20.17
N LEU A 439 -9.81 -3.35 19.38
CA LEU A 439 -11.07 -3.88 18.86
C LEU A 439 -10.83 -4.97 17.81
N VAL A 440 -9.83 -4.80 16.94
CA VAL A 440 -9.41 -5.85 16.00
C VAL A 440 -8.96 -7.10 16.76
N TYR A 441 -8.30 -6.93 17.90
CA TYR A 441 -7.86 -8.02 18.75
C TYR A 441 -9.03 -8.77 19.38
N ASN A 442 -9.96 -8.06 20.02
CA ASN A 442 -11.15 -8.67 20.62
C ASN A 442 -12.00 -9.41 19.58
N LEU A 443 -12.14 -8.83 18.38
CA LEU A 443 -12.81 -9.50 17.26
C LEU A 443 -12.08 -10.79 16.85
N ALA A 444 -10.74 -10.77 16.79
CA ALA A 444 -9.95 -11.93 16.42
C ALA A 444 -10.03 -13.05 17.47
N GLU A 445 -10.02 -12.68 18.75
CA GLU A 445 -10.26 -13.57 19.88
C GLU A 445 -11.66 -14.19 19.79
N GLY A 446 -12.71 -13.37 19.63
CA GLY A 446 -14.08 -13.88 19.49
C GLY A 446 -14.29 -14.78 18.27
N ILE A 447 -13.61 -14.53 17.14
CA ILE A 447 -13.64 -15.44 15.97
C ILE A 447 -13.05 -16.79 16.33
N HIS A 448 -11.93 -16.80 17.06
CA HIS A 448 -11.31 -18.04 17.53
C HIS A 448 -12.19 -18.77 18.53
N ASP A 449 -12.80 -18.07 19.48
CA ASP A 449 -13.71 -18.67 20.46
C ASP A 449 -14.93 -19.32 19.78
N GLN A 450 -15.46 -18.69 18.72
CA GLN A 450 -16.50 -19.32 17.89
C GLN A 450 -16.00 -20.59 17.21
N TYR A 451 -14.78 -20.58 16.66
CA TYR A 451 -14.19 -21.78 16.06
C TYR A 451 -14.03 -22.91 17.09
N VAL A 452 -13.50 -22.60 18.29
CA VAL A 452 -13.35 -23.57 19.38
C VAL A 452 -14.70 -24.19 19.70
N LYS A 453 -15.73 -23.37 19.89
CA LYS A 453 -17.08 -23.83 20.22
C LYS A 453 -17.67 -24.73 19.13
N VAL A 454 -17.49 -24.40 17.85
CA VAL A 454 -17.97 -25.21 16.72
C VAL A 454 -17.32 -26.60 16.74
N ILE A 455 -16.01 -26.69 17.02
CA ILE A 455 -15.31 -27.97 17.10
C ILE A 455 -15.74 -28.76 18.34
N GLU A 456 -15.90 -28.11 19.49
CA GLU A 456 -16.39 -28.76 20.71
C GLU A 456 -17.80 -29.32 20.53
N ASP A 457 -18.73 -28.54 19.98
CA ASP A 457 -20.10 -28.96 19.73
C ASP A 457 -20.12 -30.14 18.73
N ALA A 458 -19.36 -30.05 17.63
CA ALA A 458 -19.25 -31.13 16.65
C ALA A 458 -18.70 -32.44 17.26
N TYR A 459 -17.68 -32.34 18.12
CA TYR A 459 -17.09 -33.51 18.79
C TYR A 459 -18.05 -34.12 19.82
N ASN A 460 -18.75 -33.29 20.58
CA ASN A 460 -19.69 -33.74 21.61
C ASN A 460 -20.98 -34.36 21.04
N GLU A 461 -21.43 -33.90 19.86
CA GLU A 461 -22.62 -34.41 19.18
C GLU A 461 -22.34 -35.64 18.30
N ALA A 462 -21.09 -35.86 17.90
CA ALA A 462 -20.68 -37.01 17.08
C ALA A 462 -20.78 -38.33 17.86
N LYS A 463 -21.22 -39.39 17.18
CA LYS A 463 -21.12 -40.77 17.71
C LYS A 463 -19.70 -41.31 17.54
N GLU A 464 -19.30 -42.30 18.34
CA GLU A 464 -17.95 -42.93 18.27
C GLU A 464 -17.54 -43.36 16.84
N ASP A 465 -18.50 -43.73 16.01
CA ASP A 465 -18.26 -44.18 14.62
C ASP A 465 -18.16 -43.02 13.60
N GLU A 466 -18.51 -41.80 14.00
CA GLU A 466 -18.56 -40.58 13.17
C GLU A 466 -17.39 -39.61 13.44
N ILE A 467 -16.59 -39.86 14.49
CA ILE A 467 -15.37 -39.10 14.79
C ILE A 467 -14.26 -39.57 13.84
N ASP A 468 -13.99 -38.76 12.82
CA ASP A 468 -12.84 -38.99 11.95
C ASP A 468 -11.53 -38.45 12.56
N ILE A 469 -10.41 -38.84 11.95
CA ILE A 469 -9.07 -38.44 12.41
C ILE A 469 -8.92 -36.91 12.42
N GLN A 470 -9.56 -36.22 11.49
CA GLN A 470 -9.42 -34.78 11.33
C GLN A 470 -10.17 -34.03 12.44
N LEU A 471 -11.38 -34.46 12.80
CA LEU A 471 -12.15 -33.91 13.91
C LEU A 471 -11.46 -34.18 15.25
N GLN A 472 -10.92 -35.39 15.45
CA GLN A 472 -10.13 -35.71 16.64
C GLN A 472 -8.89 -34.81 16.76
N GLU A 473 -8.11 -34.66 15.69
CA GLU A 473 -6.94 -33.79 15.67
C GLU A 473 -7.32 -32.32 15.91
N SER A 474 -8.42 -31.84 15.34
CA SER A 474 -8.90 -30.47 15.58
C SER A 474 -9.31 -30.26 17.03
N TYR A 475 -9.96 -31.24 17.67
CA TYR A 475 -10.38 -31.19 19.07
C TYR A 475 -9.18 -31.25 20.03
N ASP A 476 -8.24 -32.18 19.79
CA ASP A 476 -7.05 -32.36 20.64
C ASP A 476 -6.12 -31.12 20.61
N ASN A 477 -6.18 -30.33 19.55
CA ASN A 477 -5.38 -29.10 19.36
C ASN A 477 -6.13 -27.81 19.75
N LEU A 478 -7.31 -27.89 20.38
CA LEU A 478 -7.99 -26.71 20.88
C LEU A 478 -7.17 -26.05 21.99
N CYS A 479 -7.05 -24.73 21.92
CA CYS A 479 -6.37 -23.92 22.92
C CYS A 479 -7.01 -22.53 23.01
N GLU A 480 -6.68 -21.77 24.05
CA GLU A 480 -7.09 -20.36 24.14
C GLU A 480 -6.45 -19.54 23.01
N PHE A 481 -7.09 -18.41 22.66
CA PHE A 481 -6.57 -17.51 21.62
C PHE A 481 -5.12 -17.12 21.87
N GLU A 482 -4.72 -16.95 23.13
CA GLU A 482 -3.36 -16.53 23.46
C GLU A 482 -2.27 -17.57 23.27
N GLU A 483 -2.66 -18.83 23.22
CA GLU A 483 -1.76 -19.96 23.03
C GLU A 483 -1.65 -20.35 21.55
N LEU A 484 -2.43 -19.71 20.68
CA LEU A 484 -2.38 -19.96 19.24
C LEU A 484 -0.99 -19.68 18.64
N PRO A 485 -0.54 -20.54 17.72
CA PRO A 485 0.53 -20.22 16.78
C PRO A 485 0.32 -18.88 16.08
N LEU A 486 1.41 -18.14 15.85
CA LEU A 486 1.36 -16.76 15.34
C LEU A 486 0.65 -16.65 13.98
N ASP A 487 0.78 -17.64 13.11
CA ASP A 487 0.11 -17.72 11.82
C ASP A 487 -1.41 -17.84 11.94
N LEU A 488 -1.90 -18.59 12.95
CA LEU A 488 -3.33 -18.68 13.25
C LEU A 488 -3.85 -17.41 13.92
N LYS A 489 -3.08 -16.77 14.82
CA LYS A 489 -3.43 -15.43 15.35
C LYS A 489 -3.55 -14.40 14.24
N ILE A 490 -2.60 -14.38 13.30
CA ILE A 490 -2.63 -13.48 12.14
C ILE A 490 -3.85 -13.75 11.25
N THR A 491 -4.22 -15.02 11.07
CA THR A 491 -5.43 -15.40 10.32
C THR A 491 -6.69 -14.84 10.96
N ASN A 492 -6.86 -15.01 12.28
CA ASN A 492 -7.98 -14.43 13.02
C ASN A 492 -8.00 -12.90 12.97
N LEU A 493 -6.83 -12.23 13.09
CA LEU A 493 -6.71 -10.77 12.95
C LEU A 493 -7.07 -10.27 11.54
N ARG A 494 -6.81 -11.07 10.50
CA ARG A 494 -7.23 -10.75 9.13
C ARG A 494 -8.75 -10.84 9.00
N LEU A 495 -9.35 -11.93 9.46
CA LEU A 495 -10.81 -12.13 9.44
C LEU A 495 -11.54 -11.02 10.22
N ALA A 496 -11.02 -10.64 11.40
CA ALA A 496 -11.53 -9.55 12.22
C ALA A 496 -11.59 -8.21 11.46
N ARG A 497 -10.62 -7.94 10.59
CA ARG A 497 -10.56 -6.70 9.78
C ARG A 497 -11.56 -6.69 8.62
N LEU A 498 -12.08 -7.84 8.22
CA LEU A 498 -13.05 -7.96 7.12
C LEU A 498 -14.48 -7.69 7.60
N ILE A 499 -14.82 -8.02 8.85
CA ILE A 499 -16.18 -7.86 9.38
C ILE A 499 -16.75 -6.45 9.15
N PRO A 500 -16.03 -5.34 9.40
CA PRO A 500 -16.59 -4.00 9.19
C PRO A 500 -16.81 -3.66 7.71
N LYS A 501 -16.04 -4.29 6.81
CA LYS A 501 -16.25 -4.19 5.35
C LYS A 501 -17.51 -4.94 4.95
N GLU A 502 -17.73 -6.14 5.49
CA GLU A 502 -18.93 -6.95 5.28
C GLU A 502 -20.18 -6.22 5.77
N LEU A 503 -20.15 -5.63 6.97
CA LEU A 503 -21.24 -4.84 7.52
C LEU A 503 -21.52 -3.59 6.66
N SER A 504 -20.47 -2.88 6.23
CA SER A 504 -20.65 -1.69 5.39
C SER A 504 -21.24 -2.02 4.01
N LEU A 505 -21.04 -3.24 3.48
CA LEU A 505 -21.65 -3.67 2.22
C LEU A 505 -23.18 -3.65 2.31
N ILE A 506 -23.70 -4.14 3.43
CA ILE A 506 -25.14 -4.22 3.72
C ILE A 506 -25.64 -3.00 4.52
N GLY A 507 -24.84 -1.93 4.63
CA GLY A 507 -25.27 -0.66 5.20
C GLY A 507 -25.33 -0.61 6.74
N TYR A 508 -24.63 -1.52 7.42
CA TYR A 508 -24.48 -1.54 8.87
C TYR A 508 -23.05 -1.16 9.30
N GLU A 509 -22.88 -0.82 10.57
CA GLU A 509 -21.58 -0.54 11.20
C GLU A 509 -21.55 -1.04 12.65
N LEU A 510 -20.33 -1.16 13.20
CA LEU A 510 -20.13 -1.47 14.60
C LEU A 510 -20.30 -0.22 15.48
N ALA A 511 -20.91 -0.39 16.64
CA ALA A 511 -21.04 0.63 17.66
C ALA A 511 -20.88 0.04 19.06
N TYR A 512 -20.47 0.88 20.01
CA TYR A 512 -20.47 0.53 21.42
C TYR A 512 -21.91 0.47 21.96
N GLU A 513 -22.13 -0.30 23.04
CA GLU A 513 -23.41 -0.38 23.74
C GLU A 513 -24.00 0.99 24.13
N SER A 514 -23.14 1.98 24.39
CA SER A 514 -23.54 3.35 24.73
C SER A 514 -24.16 4.14 23.56
N ASP A 515 -24.08 3.65 22.32
CA ASP A 515 -24.73 4.30 21.17
C ASP A 515 -26.25 4.25 21.33
N ASN A 516 -26.98 5.29 20.93
CA ASN A 516 -28.43 5.32 21.12
C ASN A 516 -29.21 4.58 20.03
N ARG A 517 -28.55 4.17 18.94
CA ARG A 517 -29.18 3.45 17.84
C ARG A 517 -29.53 2.01 18.23
N THR A 518 -30.61 1.52 17.63
CA THR A 518 -31.14 0.18 17.86
C THR A 518 -30.19 -0.88 17.31
N SER A 519 -29.91 -1.90 18.13
CA SER A 519 -29.10 -3.06 17.72
C SER A 519 -29.83 -3.90 16.67
N VAL A 520 -29.07 -4.44 15.73
CA VAL A 520 -29.52 -5.37 14.70
C VAL A 520 -28.98 -6.75 15.06
N ASN A 521 -29.89 -7.66 15.39
CA ASN A 521 -29.53 -8.99 15.87
C ASN A 521 -29.63 -10.07 14.78
N ASP A 522 -30.33 -9.77 13.69
CA ASP A 522 -30.52 -10.68 12.56
C ASP A 522 -30.42 -9.91 11.25
N PHE A 523 -29.80 -10.55 10.25
CA PHE A 523 -29.77 -10.06 8.87
C PHE A 523 -30.85 -10.75 8.04
N SER A 524 -31.32 -10.10 6.98
CA SER A 524 -32.18 -10.77 6.00
C SER A 524 -31.42 -11.85 5.24
N GLU A 525 -32.13 -12.86 4.71
CA GLU A 525 -31.51 -13.94 3.94
C GLU A 525 -30.72 -13.42 2.71
N ASP A 526 -31.16 -12.33 2.09
CA ASP A 526 -30.42 -11.70 0.99
C ASP A 526 -29.10 -11.09 1.48
N GLU A 527 -29.11 -10.39 2.63
CA GLU A 527 -27.91 -9.79 3.22
C GLU A 527 -26.90 -10.85 3.69
N ILE A 528 -27.37 -11.96 4.26
CA ILE A 528 -26.53 -13.11 4.63
C ILE A 528 -25.87 -13.69 3.38
N ASN A 529 -26.64 -13.90 2.31
CA ASN A 529 -26.10 -14.39 1.04
C ASN A 529 -25.07 -13.44 0.43
N ASP A 530 -25.28 -12.12 0.52
CA ASP A 530 -24.30 -11.15 0.02
C ASP A 530 -22.97 -11.21 0.76
N ILE A 531 -23.00 -11.32 2.10
CA ILE A 531 -21.78 -11.49 2.91
C ILE A 531 -21.10 -12.83 2.55
N ALA A 532 -21.85 -13.92 2.46
CA ALA A 532 -21.31 -15.24 2.16
C ALA A 532 -20.60 -15.28 0.80
N ILE A 533 -21.21 -14.65 -0.22
CA ILE A 533 -20.59 -14.54 -1.54
C ILE A 533 -19.34 -13.67 -1.49
N LEU A 534 -19.40 -12.52 -0.78
CA LEU A 534 -18.24 -11.64 -0.63
C LEU A 534 -17.04 -12.40 -0.03
N LYS A 535 -17.28 -13.15 1.05
CA LYS A 535 -16.26 -13.97 1.73
C LYS A 535 -15.61 -14.98 0.78
N HIS A 536 -16.42 -15.74 0.05
CA HIS A 536 -15.90 -16.74 -0.90
C HIS A 536 -15.09 -16.09 -2.02
N GLU A 537 -15.59 -15.00 -2.61
CA GLU A 537 -14.87 -14.30 -3.66
C GLU A 537 -13.53 -13.73 -3.18
N GLU A 538 -13.48 -13.14 -1.98
CA GLU A 538 -12.24 -12.64 -1.39
C GLU A 538 -11.23 -13.77 -1.12
N TRP A 539 -11.70 -14.91 -0.64
CA TRP A 539 -10.87 -16.09 -0.47
C TRP A 539 -10.32 -16.60 -1.82
N VAL A 540 -11.15 -16.64 -2.87
CA VAL A 540 -10.69 -17.02 -4.23
C VAL A 540 -9.65 -16.04 -4.75
N GLU A 541 -9.87 -14.73 -4.57
CA GLU A 541 -8.93 -13.67 -4.96
C GLU A 541 -7.59 -13.82 -4.22
N GLU A 542 -7.60 -14.03 -2.90
CA GLU A 542 -6.41 -14.29 -2.08
C GLU A 542 -5.65 -15.53 -2.57
N LYS A 543 -6.35 -16.65 -2.79
CA LYS A 543 -5.72 -17.90 -3.22
C LYS A 543 -5.12 -17.80 -4.62
N LYS A 544 -5.84 -17.19 -5.57
CA LYS A 544 -5.29 -16.91 -6.91
C LYS A 544 -4.09 -15.97 -6.83
N GLY A 545 -4.19 -14.92 -6.02
CA GLY A 545 -3.09 -14.00 -5.74
C GLY A 545 -1.86 -14.74 -5.22
N THR A 546 -2.03 -15.74 -4.35
CA THR A 546 -0.95 -16.57 -3.77
C THR A 546 -0.49 -17.72 -4.66
N GLY A 547 -0.83 -17.70 -5.95
CA GLY A 547 -0.37 -18.66 -6.95
C GLY A 547 -1.09 -20.00 -6.90
N TRP A 548 -2.25 -20.06 -6.22
CA TRP A 548 -3.09 -21.25 -6.28
C TRP A 548 -3.91 -21.30 -7.56
N THR A 549 -4.01 -22.50 -8.13
CA THR A 549 -4.75 -22.74 -9.36
C THR A 549 -5.85 -23.77 -9.15
N TYR A 550 -6.88 -23.71 -10.00
CA TYR A 550 -7.94 -24.71 -9.98
C TYR A 550 -7.40 -26.07 -10.46
N ASP A 551 -7.68 -27.13 -9.68
CA ASP A 551 -7.59 -28.53 -10.11
C ASP A 551 -8.67 -29.31 -9.35
N SER A 552 -9.17 -30.38 -9.96
CA SER A 552 -10.10 -31.34 -9.35
C SER A 552 -9.61 -31.94 -8.02
N VAL A 553 -8.31 -31.92 -7.74
CA VAL A 553 -7.71 -32.45 -6.51
C VAL A 553 -6.93 -31.37 -5.76
N LYS A 554 -7.24 -31.21 -4.47
CA LYS A 554 -6.50 -30.31 -3.58
C LYS A 554 -5.07 -30.83 -3.37
N SER A 555 -4.07 -29.99 -3.62
CA SER A 555 -2.67 -30.32 -3.38
C SER A 555 -1.90 -29.10 -2.89
N ASN A 556 -1.46 -29.13 -1.64
CA ASN A 556 -0.63 -28.06 -1.07
C ASN A 556 0.71 -27.94 -1.81
N LYS A 557 1.31 -29.07 -2.22
CA LYS A 557 2.60 -29.09 -2.94
C LYS A 557 2.51 -28.47 -4.34
N LYS A 558 1.39 -28.68 -5.05
CA LYS A 558 1.15 -28.11 -6.38
C LYS A 558 0.40 -26.76 -6.32
N ARG A 559 0.01 -26.31 -5.13
CA ARG A 559 -0.90 -25.18 -4.89
C ARG A 559 -2.17 -25.29 -5.73
N THR A 560 -2.81 -26.45 -5.71
CA THR A 560 -4.09 -26.64 -6.41
C THR A 560 -5.24 -26.78 -5.43
N ASN A 561 -6.41 -26.21 -5.76
CA ASN A 561 -7.60 -26.31 -4.92
C ASN A 561 -8.89 -26.35 -5.79
N PRO A 562 -9.75 -27.38 -5.63
CA PRO A 562 -10.98 -27.51 -6.42
C PRO A 562 -12.02 -26.43 -6.16
N TYR A 563 -11.89 -25.70 -5.05
CA TYR A 563 -12.88 -24.69 -4.66
C TYR A 563 -12.61 -23.30 -5.25
N LEU A 564 -11.59 -23.16 -6.11
CA LEU A 564 -11.25 -21.91 -6.82
C LEU A 564 -12.15 -21.64 -8.03
N VAL A 565 -13.45 -21.73 -7.80
CA VAL A 565 -14.53 -21.58 -8.79
C VAL A 565 -15.45 -20.43 -8.40
N SER A 566 -16.32 -20.02 -9.33
CA SER A 566 -17.32 -18.99 -9.01
C SER A 566 -18.29 -19.49 -7.94
N TRP A 567 -18.95 -18.56 -7.21
CA TRP A 567 -19.93 -18.94 -6.18
C TRP A 567 -20.96 -19.95 -6.71
N LYS A 568 -21.47 -19.75 -7.94
CA LYS A 568 -22.47 -20.64 -8.57
C LYS A 568 -21.97 -22.06 -8.85
N GLU A 569 -20.67 -22.24 -8.95
CA GLU A 569 -20.02 -23.52 -9.24
C GLU A 569 -19.48 -24.19 -7.97
N LEU A 570 -19.51 -23.49 -6.83
CA LEU A 570 -19.17 -24.04 -5.53
C LEU A 570 -20.24 -25.06 -5.11
N ASN A 571 -19.83 -26.13 -4.43
CA ASN A 571 -20.78 -27.14 -3.95
C ASN A 571 -21.71 -26.56 -2.86
N GLU A 572 -22.89 -27.15 -2.72
CA GLU A 572 -23.94 -26.64 -1.80
C GLU A 572 -23.48 -26.67 -0.33
N GLU A 573 -22.69 -27.66 0.06
CA GLU A 573 -22.15 -27.78 1.43
C GLU A 573 -21.23 -26.60 1.80
N LEU A 574 -20.29 -26.24 0.93
CA LEU A 574 -19.39 -25.11 1.17
C LEU A 574 -20.11 -23.76 1.04
N GLN A 575 -21.09 -23.65 0.16
CA GLN A 575 -21.97 -22.47 0.13
C GLN A 575 -22.68 -22.31 1.47
N GLN A 576 -23.24 -23.41 2.01
CA GLN A 576 -23.93 -23.41 3.29
C GLN A 576 -22.99 -23.02 4.44
N ASN A 577 -21.75 -23.53 4.47
CA ASN A 577 -20.76 -23.13 5.47
C ASN A 577 -20.46 -21.61 5.45
N ASN A 578 -20.36 -21.01 4.26
CA ASN A 578 -20.16 -19.56 4.14
C ASN A 578 -21.39 -18.77 4.60
N ILE A 579 -22.59 -19.26 4.30
CA ILE A 579 -23.87 -18.69 4.75
C ILE A 579 -23.98 -18.75 6.28
N ASP A 580 -23.66 -19.88 6.89
CA ASP A 580 -23.74 -20.04 8.34
C ASP A 580 -22.71 -19.16 9.06
N THR A 581 -21.51 -19.02 8.50
CA THR A 581 -20.48 -18.08 9.00
C THR A 581 -20.93 -16.61 8.86
N ALA A 582 -21.70 -16.27 7.83
CA ALA A 582 -22.27 -14.93 7.71
C ALA A 582 -23.40 -14.70 8.73
N ARG A 583 -24.21 -15.72 8.98
CA ARG A 583 -25.32 -15.71 9.94
C ARG A 583 -24.85 -15.60 11.39
N SER A 584 -23.66 -16.09 11.73
CA SER A 584 -23.10 -16.02 13.09
C SER A 584 -22.50 -14.66 13.48
N ILE A 585 -22.35 -13.73 12.53
CA ILE A 585 -21.71 -12.42 12.76
C ILE A 585 -22.40 -11.62 13.90
N PRO A 586 -23.74 -11.48 13.97
CA PRO A 586 -24.36 -10.76 15.08
C PRO A 586 -24.02 -11.34 16.45
N GLN A 587 -23.99 -12.67 16.59
CA GLN A 587 -23.63 -13.35 17.83
C GLN A 587 -22.16 -13.14 18.21
N LEU A 588 -21.27 -13.11 17.20
CA LEU A 588 -19.86 -12.78 17.40
C LEU A 588 -19.71 -11.38 17.98
N ILE A 589 -20.40 -10.40 17.39
CA ILE A 589 -20.30 -9.00 17.81
C ILE A 589 -20.85 -8.79 19.23
N ASP A 590 -21.96 -9.44 19.56
CA ASP A 590 -22.55 -9.41 20.92
C ASP A 590 -21.57 -9.97 21.97
N SER A 591 -20.83 -11.03 21.64
CA SER A 591 -19.87 -11.66 22.56
C SER A 591 -18.71 -10.77 22.99
N ILE A 592 -18.43 -9.68 22.26
CA ILE A 592 -17.34 -8.73 22.54
C ILE A 592 -17.86 -7.37 23.04
N GLU A 593 -19.08 -7.33 23.57
CA GLU A 593 -19.73 -6.12 24.14
C GLU A 593 -19.86 -4.97 23.13
N LEU A 594 -20.07 -5.31 21.87
CA LEU A 594 -20.43 -4.38 20.81
C LEU A 594 -21.81 -4.72 20.26
N LYS A 595 -22.35 -3.77 19.50
CA LYS A 595 -23.57 -3.97 18.72
C LYS A 595 -23.41 -3.54 17.28
N ILE A 596 -24.26 -4.12 16.44
CA ILE A 596 -24.39 -3.77 15.03
C ILE A 596 -25.54 -2.77 14.91
N VAL A 597 -25.29 -1.64 14.26
CA VAL A 597 -26.30 -0.58 14.08
C VAL A 597 -26.40 -0.18 12.62
N PRO A 598 -27.57 0.28 12.15
CA PRO A 598 -27.69 0.87 10.82
C PRO A 598 -26.79 2.09 10.68
N THR A 599 -26.15 2.22 9.51
CA THR A 599 -25.43 3.45 9.18
C THR A 599 -26.43 4.57 8.91
N ASN A 600 -26.05 5.82 9.20
CA ASN A 600 -26.85 7.00 8.82
C ASN A 600 -27.12 7.05 7.30
N LYS A 601 -26.24 6.46 6.48
CA LYS A 601 -26.45 6.36 5.02
C LYS A 601 -27.58 5.40 4.70
N ARG A 602 -27.68 4.26 5.40
CA ARG A 602 -28.78 3.30 5.24
C ARG A 602 -30.11 3.92 5.62
N GLU A 603 -30.16 4.57 6.78
CA GLU A 603 -31.36 5.27 7.26
C GLU A 603 -31.84 6.33 6.26
N LEU A 604 -30.94 7.20 5.79
CA LEU A 604 -31.29 8.21 4.79
C LEU A 604 -31.70 7.60 3.44
N ALA A 605 -31.03 6.54 3.00
CA ALA A 605 -31.39 5.85 1.75
C ALA A 605 -32.80 5.25 1.82
N GLN A 606 -33.14 4.62 2.95
CA GLN A 606 -34.46 4.08 3.22
C GLN A 606 -35.51 5.18 3.28
N GLU A 607 -35.22 6.29 3.96
CA GLU A 607 -36.18 7.39 4.07
C GLU A 607 -36.42 8.12 2.75
N ILE A 608 -35.38 8.33 1.93
CA ILE A 608 -35.57 8.85 0.56
C ILE A 608 -36.43 7.89 -0.27
N HIS A 609 -36.17 6.59 -0.17
CA HIS A 609 -36.96 5.58 -0.89
C HIS A 609 -38.43 5.62 -0.47
N ASN A 610 -38.70 5.69 0.83
CA ASN A 610 -40.06 5.82 1.37
C ASN A 610 -40.75 7.10 0.91
N PHE A 611 -40.03 8.23 0.92
CA PHE A 611 -40.52 9.53 0.46
C PHE A 611 -41.02 9.47 -0.99
N TYR A 612 -40.35 8.71 -1.87
CA TYR A 612 -40.75 8.58 -3.27
C TYR A 612 -41.92 7.61 -3.52
N HIS A 613 -42.19 6.71 -2.58
CA HIS A 613 -43.24 5.70 -2.71
C HIS A 613 -44.41 5.95 -1.75
N ASP A 614 -44.54 7.16 -1.20
CA ASP A 614 -45.58 7.56 -0.26
C ASP A 614 -45.76 6.55 0.91
N TYR A 615 -44.65 5.96 1.37
CA TYR A 615 -44.62 4.93 2.43
C TYR A 615 -45.47 3.68 2.15
N ASP A 616 -45.65 3.30 0.88
CA ASP A 616 -46.32 2.06 0.48
C ASP A 616 -45.45 0.82 0.81
N GLU A 617 -45.93 -0.02 1.74
CA GLU A 617 -45.25 -1.25 2.19
C GLU A 617 -45.01 -2.28 1.05
N SER A 618 -45.75 -2.19 -0.06
CA SER A 618 -45.50 -3.02 -1.23
C SER A 618 -44.15 -2.71 -1.89
N TYR A 619 -43.62 -1.50 -1.70
CA TYR A 619 -42.31 -1.04 -2.16
C TYR A 619 -41.31 -0.89 -1.01
N SER A 620 -41.41 -1.68 0.07
CA SER A 620 -40.45 -1.61 1.17
C SER A 620 -38.98 -1.67 0.69
N PHE A 621 -38.13 -0.82 1.27
CA PHE A 621 -36.68 -0.79 1.01
C PHE A 621 -36.03 -2.17 1.22
N ASP A 622 -36.52 -2.94 2.19
CA ASP A 622 -35.99 -4.27 2.50
C ASP A 622 -36.25 -5.29 1.38
N LYS A 623 -37.26 -5.07 0.54
CA LYS A 623 -37.57 -5.92 -0.62
C LYS A 623 -36.76 -5.57 -1.87
N LEU A 624 -35.96 -4.50 -1.83
CA LEU A 624 -35.08 -4.15 -2.94
C LEU A 624 -33.96 -5.19 -3.07
N SER A 625 -33.55 -5.47 -4.30
CA SER A 625 -32.36 -6.28 -4.52
C SER A 625 -31.13 -5.58 -3.95
N SER A 626 -30.15 -6.37 -3.54
CA SER A 626 -28.91 -5.90 -2.92
C SER A 626 -28.16 -4.88 -3.77
N ASP A 627 -28.12 -5.10 -5.09
CA ASP A 627 -27.52 -4.14 -6.02
C ASP A 627 -28.18 -2.75 -5.91
N VAL A 628 -29.51 -2.70 -5.79
CA VAL A 628 -30.26 -1.45 -5.67
C VAL A 628 -30.02 -0.79 -4.31
N LYS A 629 -30.05 -1.57 -3.22
CA LYS A 629 -29.74 -1.07 -1.87
C LYS A 629 -28.35 -0.44 -1.82
N TYR A 630 -27.35 -1.14 -2.38
CA TYR A 630 -25.99 -0.63 -2.46
C TYR A 630 -25.89 0.67 -3.27
N TYR A 631 -26.54 0.73 -4.44
CA TYR A 631 -26.58 1.95 -5.24
C TYR A 631 -27.18 3.12 -4.45
N ASN A 632 -28.22 2.88 -3.67
CA ASN A 632 -28.81 3.89 -2.80
C ASN A 632 -27.82 4.34 -1.71
N PHE A 633 -27.10 3.41 -1.06
CA PHE A 633 -26.07 3.75 -0.06
C PHE A 633 -24.91 4.56 -0.64
N LYS A 634 -24.42 4.16 -1.83
CA LYS A 634 -23.38 4.87 -2.58
C LYS A 634 -23.84 6.27 -2.95
N HIS A 635 -25.06 6.38 -3.49
CA HIS A 635 -25.67 7.65 -3.84
C HIS A 635 -25.73 8.59 -2.62
N MET A 636 -26.15 8.06 -1.47
CA MET A 636 -26.15 8.81 -0.21
C MET A 636 -24.75 9.27 0.19
N GLY A 637 -23.74 8.41 0.08
CA GLY A 637 -22.35 8.78 0.34
C GLY A 637 -21.87 9.94 -0.53
N SER A 638 -22.12 9.89 -1.84
CA SER A 638 -21.77 10.95 -2.78
C SER A 638 -22.51 12.25 -2.48
N SER A 639 -23.81 12.17 -2.22
CA SER A 639 -24.65 13.31 -1.85
C SER A 639 -24.14 14.02 -0.60
N ILE A 640 -23.88 13.29 0.49
CA ILE A 640 -23.34 13.84 1.74
C ILE A 640 -22.01 14.56 1.49
N LYS A 641 -21.14 13.97 0.65
CA LYS A 641 -19.85 14.56 0.28
C LYS A 641 -20.00 15.85 -0.53
N ARG A 642 -20.97 15.91 -1.47
CA ARG A 642 -21.26 17.12 -2.25
C ARG A 642 -21.84 18.23 -1.37
N LEU A 643 -22.76 17.88 -0.47
CA LEU A 643 -23.37 18.79 0.50
C LEU A 643 -22.29 19.41 1.40
N ARG A 644 -21.33 18.61 1.89
CA ARG A 644 -20.17 19.07 2.65
C ARG A 644 -19.27 20.05 1.89
N ARG A 645 -19.02 19.82 0.61
CA ARG A 645 -18.24 20.76 -0.24
C ARG A 645 -18.91 22.13 -0.39
N LYS A 646 -20.21 22.23 -0.10
CA LYS A 646 -20.97 23.46 -0.11
C LYS A 646 -21.13 24.08 1.29
N GLY A 647 -20.40 23.59 2.28
CA GLY A 647 -20.41 24.11 3.65
C GLY A 647 -21.59 23.62 4.48
N TYR A 648 -22.14 22.45 4.18
CA TYR A 648 -23.23 21.85 4.96
C TYR A 648 -22.83 20.47 5.47
N LYS A 649 -23.13 20.17 6.73
CA LYS A 649 -22.82 18.88 7.35
C LYS A 649 -24.10 18.24 7.86
N ILE A 650 -24.26 16.95 7.61
CA ILE A 650 -25.28 16.13 8.28
C ILE A 650 -24.68 15.63 9.59
N VAL A 651 -25.40 15.87 10.67
CA VAL A 651 -25.00 15.56 12.05
C VAL A 651 -26.19 14.96 12.80
N THR A 652 -25.94 14.36 13.96
CA THR A 652 -27.01 13.88 14.85
C THR A 652 -27.77 15.06 15.48
N LYS A 653 -28.96 14.81 16.03
CA LYS A 653 -29.74 15.87 16.68
C LYS A 653 -29.02 16.46 17.89
N GLU A 654 -28.22 15.66 18.58
CA GLU A 654 -27.44 16.01 19.77
C GLU A 654 -26.21 16.89 19.46
N ASP A 655 -25.65 16.81 18.26
CA ASP A 655 -24.45 17.55 17.87
C ASP A 655 -24.63 19.08 17.95
N GLU A 656 -23.57 19.83 18.24
CA GLU A 656 -23.66 21.30 18.26
C GLU A 656 -23.96 21.90 16.87
N GLY A 657 -24.73 22.99 16.84
CA GLY A 657 -25.07 23.71 15.60
C GLY A 657 -26.57 23.82 15.35
N LYS A 658 -26.96 24.91 14.67
CA LYS A 658 -28.36 25.21 14.36
C LYS A 658 -28.79 24.45 13.09
N ALA A 659 -29.85 23.65 13.21
CA ALA A 659 -30.45 22.97 12.07
C ALA A 659 -30.94 23.99 11.03
N ILE A 660 -30.60 23.77 9.76
CA ILE A 660 -31.17 24.51 8.65
C ILE A 660 -32.58 24.00 8.35
N THR A 661 -33.46 24.88 7.89
CA THR A 661 -34.83 24.53 7.48
C THR A 661 -34.99 24.39 5.97
N SER A 662 -34.02 24.90 5.19
CA SER A 662 -33.97 24.82 3.74
C SER A 662 -32.54 24.93 3.23
N ILE A 663 -32.26 24.33 2.08
CA ILE A 663 -31.01 24.50 1.34
C ILE A 663 -31.19 25.62 0.32
N GLU A 664 -30.14 26.41 0.05
CA GLU A 664 -30.19 27.49 -0.93
C GLU A 664 -30.46 26.93 -2.35
N GLU A 665 -31.32 27.58 -3.15
CA GLU A 665 -31.77 27.04 -4.46
C GLU A 665 -30.61 26.85 -5.45
N GLU A 666 -29.58 27.70 -5.40
CA GLU A 666 -28.34 27.52 -6.21
C GLU A 666 -27.61 26.22 -5.84
N ILE A 667 -27.64 25.84 -4.56
CA ILE A 667 -26.99 24.62 -4.07
C ILE A 667 -27.84 23.40 -4.41
N ILE A 668 -29.17 23.50 -4.28
CA ILE A 668 -30.10 22.47 -4.75
C ILE A 668 -29.86 22.20 -6.23
N GLU A 669 -29.70 23.25 -7.05
CA GLU A 669 -29.44 23.10 -8.47
C GLU A 669 -28.12 22.39 -8.75
N TYR A 670 -27.05 22.82 -8.07
CA TYR A 670 -25.75 22.17 -8.17
C TYR A 670 -25.80 20.69 -7.77
N LEU A 671 -26.49 20.35 -6.68
CA LEU A 671 -26.57 18.98 -6.19
C LEU A 671 -27.37 18.09 -7.16
N SER A 672 -28.48 18.61 -7.68
CA SER A 672 -29.34 17.91 -8.65
C SER A 672 -28.64 17.66 -9.98
N GLU A 673 -27.93 18.67 -10.51
CA GLU A 673 -27.13 18.53 -11.73
C GLU A 673 -26.03 17.47 -11.55
N LYS A 674 -25.32 17.49 -10.42
CA LYS A 674 -24.23 16.55 -10.15
C LYS A 674 -24.73 15.13 -9.94
N GLU A 675 -25.88 14.94 -9.31
CA GLU A 675 -26.54 13.65 -9.20
C GLU A 675 -26.91 13.09 -10.59
N HIS A 676 -27.51 13.91 -11.45
CA HIS A 676 -27.83 13.51 -12.82
C HIS A 676 -26.59 13.15 -13.64
N GLN A 677 -25.50 13.89 -13.48
CA GLN A 677 -24.21 13.60 -14.11
C GLN A 677 -23.65 12.25 -13.66
N GLU A 678 -23.63 11.97 -12.35
CA GLU A 678 -23.18 10.69 -11.81
C GLU A 678 -24.06 9.53 -12.29
N TRP A 679 -25.39 9.70 -12.31
CA TRP A 679 -26.31 8.71 -12.85
C TRP A 679 -26.03 8.42 -14.34
N MET A 680 -25.78 9.46 -15.15
CA MET A 680 -25.43 9.30 -16.55
C MET A 680 -24.10 8.58 -16.75
N GLU A 681 -23.09 8.89 -15.93
CA GLU A 681 -21.80 8.21 -15.93
C GLU A 681 -21.95 6.73 -15.57
N ASP A 682 -22.70 6.41 -14.52
CA ASP A 682 -23.00 5.03 -14.13
C ASP A 682 -23.74 4.28 -15.24
N LYS A 683 -24.69 4.92 -15.92
CA LYS A 683 -25.36 4.33 -17.09
C LYS A 683 -24.40 4.11 -18.26
N ARG A 684 -23.55 5.07 -18.61
CA ARG A 684 -22.52 4.92 -19.66
C ARG A 684 -21.53 3.80 -19.34
N ASN A 685 -21.09 3.71 -18.08
CA ASN A 685 -20.21 2.66 -17.59
C ASN A 685 -20.85 1.26 -17.71
N ASN A 686 -22.18 1.20 -17.72
CA ASN A 686 -22.95 -0.02 -17.96
C ASN A 686 -23.41 -0.18 -19.43
N ARG A 687 -22.75 0.53 -20.36
CA ARG A 687 -22.99 0.52 -21.82
C ARG A 687 -24.37 1.01 -22.22
N TRP A 688 -25.02 1.82 -21.40
CA TRP A 688 -26.23 2.51 -21.81
C TRP A 688 -25.89 3.71 -22.69
N ILE A 689 -26.75 3.97 -23.67
CA ILE A 689 -26.62 5.10 -24.60
C ILE A 689 -27.92 5.91 -24.64
N TYR A 690 -27.84 7.13 -25.15
CA TYR A 690 -29.03 7.92 -25.44
C TYR A 690 -29.90 7.23 -26.50
N GLY A 691 -31.21 7.22 -26.29
CA GLY A 691 -32.18 6.85 -27.32
C GLY A 691 -33.55 7.44 -27.01
N LYS A 692 -34.38 7.64 -28.03
CA LYS A 692 -35.69 8.33 -27.90
C LYS A 692 -36.66 7.66 -26.93
N THR A 693 -36.47 6.37 -26.64
CA THR A 693 -37.28 5.56 -25.72
C THR A 693 -36.37 4.70 -24.85
N ARG A 694 -36.86 4.33 -23.65
CA ARG A 694 -36.16 3.38 -22.79
C ARG A 694 -36.29 1.97 -23.38
N ASP A 695 -35.18 1.28 -23.56
CA ASP A 695 -35.12 -0.10 -24.06
C ASP A 695 -34.01 -0.85 -23.30
N GLU A 696 -34.39 -1.84 -22.51
CA GLU A 696 -33.46 -2.64 -21.69
C GLU A 696 -32.54 -3.52 -22.57
N THR A 697 -33.04 -4.01 -23.71
CA THR A 697 -32.28 -4.90 -24.60
C THR A 697 -31.22 -4.12 -25.39
N LYS A 698 -31.57 -2.92 -25.86
CA LYS A 698 -30.67 -2.02 -26.59
C LYS A 698 -29.88 -1.09 -25.65
N ARG A 699 -30.14 -1.16 -24.34
CA ARG A 699 -29.59 -0.29 -23.31
C ARG A 699 -29.74 1.19 -23.67
N THR A 700 -30.90 1.61 -24.17
CA THR A 700 -31.16 3.02 -24.49
C THR A 700 -31.99 3.70 -23.42
N ASN A 701 -31.71 4.97 -23.10
CA ASN A 701 -32.53 5.76 -22.17
C ASN A 701 -32.65 7.23 -22.64
N PRO A 702 -33.89 7.81 -22.68
CA PRO A 702 -34.10 9.18 -23.18
C PRO A 702 -33.54 10.26 -22.27
N TYR A 703 -33.26 9.96 -21.00
CA TYR A 703 -32.77 10.92 -20.03
C TYR A 703 -31.25 11.05 -20.02
N MET A 704 -30.52 10.29 -20.86
CA MET A 704 -29.07 10.40 -21.00
C MET A 704 -28.65 11.62 -21.85
N VAL A 705 -29.04 12.80 -21.39
CA VAL A 705 -28.76 14.11 -21.99
C VAL A 705 -28.21 15.05 -20.93
N ASP A 706 -27.48 16.09 -21.37
CA ASP A 706 -26.97 17.14 -20.46
C ASP A 706 -28.12 17.72 -19.62
N TRP A 707 -27.82 18.13 -18.38
CA TRP A 707 -28.82 18.64 -17.44
C TRP A 707 -29.72 19.69 -18.06
N GLU A 708 -29.16 20.68 -18.76
CA GLU A 708 -29.91 21.75 -19.44
C GLU A 708 -30.93 21.28 -20.50
N LYS A 709 -30.73 20.06 -21.03
CA LYS A 709 -31.58 19.43 -22.07
C LYS A 709 -32.53 18.38 -21.49
N LEU A 710 -32.41 18.07 -20.20
CA LEU A 710 -33.29 17.14 -19.51
C LEU A 710 -34.70 17.73 -19.43
N ASP A 711 -35.71 16.86 -19.49
CA ASP A 711 -37.11 17.27 -19.29
C ASP A 711 -37.25 18.06 -17.98
N PRO A 712 -37.84 19.27 -17.97
CA PRO A 712 -38.02 20.06 -16.76
C PRO A 712 -38.72 19.32 -15.62
N LYS A 713 -39.63 18.39 -15.94
CA LYS A 713 -40.28 17.54 -14.93
C LYS A 713 -39.26 16.62 -14.25
N LYS A 714 -38.31 16.06 -15.00
CA LYS A 714 -37.25 15.20 -14.47
C LYS A 714 -36.20 15.98 -13.70
N GLN A 715 -35.88 17.20 -14.11
CA GLN A 715 -35.06 18.10 -13.30
C GLN A 715 -35.71 18.38 -11.95
N GLU A 716 -37.01 18.68 -11.96
CA GLU A 716 -37.77 18.96 -10.73
C GLU A 716 -37.87 17.74 -9.81
N GLU A 717 -38.01 16.52 -10.36
CA GLU A 717 -37.92 15.29 -9.58
C GLU A 717 -36.57 15.14 -8.86
N ASN A 718 -35.45 15.64 -9.39
CA ASN A 718 -34.17 15.62 -8.65
C ASN A 718 -34.12 16.73 -7.59
N ARG A 719 -34.59 17.95 -7.92
CA ARG A 719 -34.58 19.10 -6.99
C ARG A 719 -35.43 18.84 -5.76
N ILE A 720 -36.57 18.15 -5.89
CA ILE A 720 -37.51 17.96 -4.78
C ILE A 720 -36.89 17.16 -3.63
N THR A 721 -35.98 16.21 -3.90
CA THR A 721 -35.23 15.50 -2.85
C THR A 721 -34.40 16.47 -2.03
N TYR A 722 -33.60 17.31 -2.68
CA TYR A 722 -32.73 18.27 -1.98
C TYR A 722 -33.51 19.39 -1.29
N ARG A 723 -34.69 19.79 -1.81
CA ARG A 723 -35.60 20.72 -1.10
C ARG A 723 -36.15 20.13 0.19
N ASN A 724 -36.46 18.83 0.18
CA ASN A 724 -36.98 18.11 1.35
C ASN A 724 -35.88 17.48 2.21
N TYR A 725 -34.60 17.64 1.86
CA TYR A 725 -33.52 16.98 2.57
C TYR A 725 -33.46 17.30 4.07
N PRO A 726 -33.69 18.55 4.52
CA PRO A 726 -33.78 18.84 5.95
C PRO A 726 -34.86 18.04 6.67
N LEU A 727 -36.03 17.83 6.04
CA LEU A 727 -37.12 17.03 6.58
C LEU A 727 -36.77 15.54 6.60
N ILE A 728 -36.21 15.02 5.50
CA ILE A 728 -35.75 13.64 5.38
C ILE A 728 -34.72 13.31 6.46
N CYS A 729 -33.75 14.20 6.69
CA CYS A 729 -32.79 14.06 7.79
C CYS A 729 -33.48 14.06 9.16
N ASP A 730 -34.45 14.95 9.38
CA ASP A 730 -35.15 15.07 10.67
C ASP A 730 -35.93 13.79 11.02
N ASN A 731 -36.56 13.15 10.02
CA ASN A 731 -37.30 11.91 10.16
C ASN A 731 -36.44 10.74 10.65
N VAL A 732 -35.14 10.72 10.31
CA VAL A 732 -34.20 9.68 10.73
C VAL A 732 -33.31 10.11 11.90
N GLY A 733 -33.72 11.14 12.66
CA GLY A 733 -32.98 11.59 13.84
C GLY A 733 -31.70 12.38 13.55
N LEU A 734 -31.53 12.87 12.34
CA LEU A 734 -30.40 13.70 11.90
C LEU A 734 -30.82 15.16 11.70
N LYS A 735 -29.83 16.04 11.56
CA LYS A 735 -30.05 17.43 11.14
C LYS A 735 -28.93 17.88 10.21
N ILE A 736 -29.22 18.88 9.38
CA ILE A 736 -28.22 19.52 8.53
C ILE A 736 -27.83 20.84 9.20
N ILE A 737 -26.53 21.09 9.36
CA ILE A 737 -25.97 22.37 9.85
C ILE A 737 -25.12 23.02 8.78
N LYS A 738 -24.94 24.34 8.84
CA LYS A 738 -23.99 25.08 8.00
C LYS A 738 -22.65 25.18 8.75
N GLU A 739 -21.57 24.71 8.11
CA GLU A 739 -20.18 24.76 8.63
C GLU A 739 -19.61 26.18 8.61
#